data_AF-A0A945CMX5-F1
#
_entry.id   AF-A0A945CMX5-F1
#
_cell.length_a   1.000
_cell.length_b   1.000
_cell.length_c   1.000
_cell.angle_alpha   90.00
_cell.angle_beta   90.00
_cell.angle_gamma   90.00
#
_symmetry.space_group_name_H-M   'P 1'
#
loop_
_entity.id
_entity.type
_entity.pdbx_description
1 polymer ?
#
loop_
_entity_poly.entity_id
_entity_poly.type
_entity_poly.pdbx_seq_one_letter_code
_entity_poly.pdbx_strand_id
1 'polypeptide(L)'
;MPTDPEFYPELEEEQESPFVGDDRPNSGLREGDISHAEVNGALRRHQKTVIFGQQNRLRDGRLMEDEKLPRFHAGHELVKFFYGAVRQLPEYLVEALLGWGISITMVKGDELLVFHHAREHQAFHAGRTRKTIYMPELVIREAYDKGYDYWAISEVIIQEAWSLLDYLLILELIRRSQQRLLERFTLGHAFLRRTVEQLNKHLNLNEGDEENEFELFYGRYSDSFYGMNREIIGQDPYEIADGIFDEELERKWASNKLYEITEAFQYPTYYNIDRDIVHPAAFKQAERRGLPVEPETVDDILHDLNDVARFGVSAQIKSDKLLDMLTDVGEPGIRGYVSLGWTEGRYYGGGYYPTVEFKKRLQRLSGSPPEGVSGSIVQDFNYLLDPKDMREVHGYYLAMQEGEAVPFRRARHLLLRVMTIAVSSEADRFQLGFEIEGMLHYAQDDGPLLKGLADIFYDLYLKVDRRNPDWERYFMGRILVKMDKHPRYSEEILEQYYRVTGGEEVRGPEDRRELIERLRGFIPENPLRQSFDPQRLRARLQIFENQWADNPNSEGLLRLLVGVLIRLDRCEDYEEIVGELEKVDGEVVRPVCAEIVEQIAEKDQQRQTIRKTALRLLQGDGKAVREDTVEPEKGGEQQSLMASLYSLKDREEPGPRDQTMWEYVRDEKWTREQVVRALKRSDVEIPETHRAIIGLLFGGWYE
;
A
#
# COMPACT_ATOMS: atom_id res chain seq x y z
N MET A 1 44.03 -34.66 -33.89
CA MET A 1 42.79 -35.46 -33.93
C MET A 1 43.20 -36.92 -34.11
N PRO A 2 42.57 -37.92 -33.47
CA PRO A 2 41.45 -37.87 -32.49
C PRO A 2 41.72 -38.74 -31.20
N THR A 3 41.24 -38.32 -30.02
CA THR A 3 40.15 -38.92 -29.17
C THR A 3 40.39 -40.33 -28.62
N ASP A 4 40.53 -40.48 -27.30
CA ASP A 4 39.48 -41.09 -26.45
C ASP A 4 39.72 -40.93 -24.93
N PRO A 5 38.67 -41.05 -24.10
CA PRO A 5 38.53 -40.50 -22.75
C PRO A 5 38.61 -41.58 -21.64
N GLU A 6 38.36 -41.15 -20.39
CA GLU A 6 38.12 -41.95 -19.18
C GLU A 6 39.35 -42.43 -18.38
N PHE A 7 39.71 -41.64 -17.37
CA PHE A 7 39.81 -42.14 -15.99
C PHE A 7 39.78 -40.94 -15.02
N TYR A 8 38.60 -40.54 -14.55
CA TYR A 8 38.47 -39.70 -13.37
C TYR A 8 38.50 -40.63 -12.15
N PRO A 9 39.53 -40.59 -11.27
CA PRO A 9 39.43 -41.30 -10.02
C PRO A 9 38.31 -40.67 -9.20
N GLU A 10 37.46 -41.53 -8.65
CA GLU A 10 36.35 -41.23 -7.77
C GLU A 10 36.75 -40.18 -6.73
N LEU A 11 35.96 -39.11 -6.65
CA LEU A 11 36.03 -38.10 -5.62
C LEU A 11 35.88 -38.80 -4.26
N GLU A 12 36.98 -38.91 -3.52
CA GLU A 12 36.94 -39.28 -2.11
C GLU A 12 35.98 -38.33 -1.39
N GLU A 13 35.09 -38.94 -0.62
CA GLU A 13 34.04 -38.29 0.18
C GLU A 13 34.57 -37.05 0.90
N GLU A 14 33.81 -35.96 0.74
CA GLU A 14 33.99 -34.68 1.40
C GLU A 14 34.31 -34.88 2.88
N GLN A 15 35.51 -34.49 3.30
CA GLN A 15 35.68 -34.02 4.67
C GLN A 15 34.83 -32.76 4.81
N GLU A 16 33.63 -32.92 5.37
CA GLU A 16 32.82 -31.82 5.88
C GLU A 16 33.71 -30.88 6.69
N SER A 17 33.98 -29.71 6.10
CA SER A 17 34.55 -28.58 6.84
C SER A 17 33.57 -28.20 7.96
N PRO A 18 34.03 -27.94 9.19
CA PRO A 18 33.17 -27.82 10.38
C PRO A 18 32.31 -26.55 10.43
N PHE A 19 32.13 -25.82 9.34
CA PHE A 19 31.35 -24.58 9.31
C PHE A 19 29.94 -24.84 8.75
N VAL A 20 29.22 -25.75 9.40
CA VAL A 20 27.76 -25.79 9.41
C VAL A 20 27.33 -24.79 10.51
N GLY A 21 26.57 -23.75 10.16
CA GLY A 21 26.13 -22.71 11.11
C GLY A 21 27.01 -21.45 11.18
N ASP A 22 27.42 -20.89 10.05
CA ASP A 22 27.98 -19.52 10.03
C ASP A 22 26.84 -18.50 10.09
N ASP A 23 26.34 -18.27 11.31
CA ASP A 23 25.21 -17.36 11.62
C ASP A 23 25.59 -15.87 11.57
N ARG A 24 26.77 -15.54 11.01
CA ARG A 24 27.25 -14.16 10.97
C ARG A 24 26.42 -13.31 10.00
N PRO A 25 26.28 -12.00 10.27
CA PRO A 25 25.61 -11.09 9.36
C PRO A 25 26.27 -11.09 7.98
N ASN A 26 25.48 -11.30 6.94
CA ASN A 26 25.93 -11.14 5.57
C ASN A 26 26.13 -9.65 5.26
N SER A 27 27.06 -9.33 4.36
CA SER A 27 27.42 -7.97 3.93
C SER A 27 27.49 -7.87 2.40
N GLY A 28 27.39 -6.64 1.92
CA GLY A 28 27.48 -6.23 0.52
C GLY A 28 26.19 -6.22 -0.28
N LEU A 29 26.27 -5.76 -1.52
CA LEU A 29 25.12 -5.54 -2.40
C LEU A 29 24.35 -6.83 -2.71
N ARG A 30 23.14 -6.93 -2.13
CA ARG A 30 22.23 -8.07 -2.20
C ARG A 30 20.78 -7.62 -2.17
N GLU A 31 19.93 -8.49 -2.68
CA GLU A 31 18.48 -8.46 -2.56
C GLU A 31 17.99 -9.75 -1.90
N GLY A 32 16.91 -9.64 -1.13
CA GLY A 32 16.32 -10.75 -0.39
C GLY A 32 17.20 -11.31 0.74
N ASP A 33 16.78 -12.47 1.26
CA ASP A 33 17.40 -13.11 2.42
C ASP A 33 18.46 -14.12 2.00
N ILE A 34 19.71 -13.67 1.96
CA ILE A 34 20.85 -14.53 1.63
C ILE A 34 21.73 -14.71 2.86
N SER A 35 21.93 -15.96 3.26
CA SER A 35 22.78 -16.28 4.41
C SER A 35 24.26 -16.13 4.08
N HIS A 36 25.06 -15.76 5.08
CA HIS A 36 26.51 -15.68 4.92
C HIS A 36 27.15 -17.04 4.61
N ALA A 37 26.55 -18.14 5.10
CA ALA A 37 26.99 -19.50 4.79
C ALA A 37 26.89 -19.82 3.29
N GLU A 38 25.79 -19.41 2.64
CA GLU A 38 25.59 -19.60 1.20
C GLU A 38 26.62 -18.84 0.37
N VAL A 39 26.90 -17.59 0.74
CA VAL A 39 27.93 -16.76 0.10
C VAL A 39 29.30 -17.42 0.22
N ASN A 40 29.67 -17.91 1.40
CA ASN A 40 30.92 -18.64 1.59
C ASN A 40 30.98 -19.93 0.76
N GLY A 41 29.86 -20.65 0.65
CA GLY A 41 29.72 -21.80 -0.24
C GLY A 41 29.99 -21.43 -1.70
N ALA A 42 29.36 -20.36 -2.19
CA ALA A 42 29.57 -19.86 -3.54
C ALA A 42 31.03 -19.43 -3.76
N LEU A 43 31.59 -18.66 -2.83
CA LEU A 43 32.98 -18.20 -2.91
C LEU A 43 33.98 -19.35 -2.93
N ARG A 44 33.73 -20.47 -2.23
CA ARG A 44 34.61 -21.65 -2.30
C ARG A 44 34.62 -22.29 -3.68
N ARG A 45 33.46 -22.39 -4.34
CA ARG A 45 33.29 -23.08 -5.64
C ARG A 45 33.84 -22.29 -6.83
N HIS A 46 33.75 -20.97 -6.80
CA HIS A 46 34.14 -20.15 -7.94
C HIS A 46 35.64 -19.93 -8.04
N GLN A 47 36.17 -19.86 -9.26
CA GLN A 47 37.54 -19.38 -9.48
C GLN A 47 37.61 -17.89 -9.12
N LYS A 48 38.71 -17.46 -8.51
CA LYS A 48 38.88 -16.10 -7.99
C LYS A 48 40.22 -15.53 -8.43
N THR A 49 40.32 -14.21 -8.61
CA THR A 49 41.57 -13.55 -8.96
C THR A 49 41.68 -12.20 -8.28
N VAL A 50 42.80 -11.95 -7.61
CA VAL A 50 43.03 -10.66 -6.95
C VAL A 50 43.32 -9.59 -8.01
N ILE A 51 42.55 -8.49 -7.96
CA ILE A 51 42.66 -7.35 -8.89
C ILE A 51 43.11 -6.05 -8.20
N PHE A 52 42.98 -5.95 -6.87
CA PHE A 52 43.53 -4.86 -6.05
C PHE A 52 44.05 -5.39 -4.72
N GLY A 53 45.14 -4.81 -4.21
CA GLY A 53 45.73 -5.20 -2.94
C GLY A 53 46.41 -6.57 -2.98
N GLN A 54 46.44 -7.26 -1.84
CA GLN A 54 47.04 -8.58 -1.69
C GLN A 54 46.02 -9.56 -1.11
N GLN A 55 46.15 -10.85 -1.45
CA GLN A 55 45.34 -11.90 -0.82
C GLN A 55 45.60 -11.92 0.68
N ASN A 56 44.57 -11.66 1.49
CA ASN A 56 44.63 -11.77 2.93
C ASN A 56 44.40 -13.22 3.37
N ARG A 57 45.19 -13.68 4.34
CA ARG A 57 45.24 -15.10 4.76
C ARG A 57 45.05 -15.32 6.26
N LEU A 58 44.75 -14.27 7.02
CA LEU A 58 44.87 -14.31 8.49
C LEU A 58 43.52 -14.11 9.17
N ARG A 59 43.14 -15.08 10.00
CA ARG A 59 42.25 -14.88 11.15
C ARG A 59 43.15 -15.00 12.39
N ASP A 60 43.37 -13.89 13.11
CA ASP A 60 44.20 -13.85 14.32
C ASP A 60 45.54 -14.59 14.25
N GLY A 61 46.34 -14.28 13.22
CA GLY A 61 47.66 -14.89 13.07
C GLY A 61 47.65 -16.38 12.69
N ARG A 62 46.49 -17.01 12.55
CA ARG A 62 46.34 -18.33 11.93
C ARG A 62 46.20 -18.17 10.42
N LEU A 63 47.07 -18.84 9.67
CA LEU A 63 46.94 -18.99 8.23
C LEU A 63 45.69 -19.83 7.95
N MET A 64 44.75 -19.28 7.18
CA MET A 64 43.67 -20.08 6.61
C MET A 64 44.27 -21.05 5.58
N GLU A 65 43.84 -22.31 5.62
CA GLU A 65 44.16 -23.31 4.61
C GLU A 65 43.46 -22.93 3.31
N ASP A 66 44.16 -22.16 2.47
CA ASP A 66 43.59 -21.57 1.27
C ASP A 66 44.50 -21.75 0.06
N GLU A 67 43.86 -21.91 -1.10
CA GLU A 67 44.52 -21.81 -2.38
C GLU A 67 45.17 -20.43 -2.56
N LYS A 68 46.38 -20.43 -3.14
CA LYS A 68 47.02 -19.19 -3.56
C LYS A 68 46.27 -18.64 -4.77
N LEU A 69 45.58 -17.52 -4.57
CA LEU A 69 44.84 -16.90 -5.66
C LEU A 69 45.79 -16.33 -6.70
N PRO A 70 45.50 -16.53 -8.00
CA PRO A 70 46.24 -15.85 -9.06
C PRO A 70 46.06 -14.33 -8.94
N ARG A 71 47.04 -13.59 -9.45
CA ARG A 71 46.92 -12.15 -9.69
C ARG A 71 46.57 -11.94 -11.15
N PHE A 72 45.71 -10.96 -11.40
CA PHE A 72 45.28 -10.69 -12.76
C PHE A 72 46.42 -10.08 -13.59
N HIS A 73 46.50 -10.47 -14.87
CA HIS A 73 47.42 -9.85 -15.81
C HIS A 73 46.96 -8.43 -16.17
N ALA A 74 47.79 -7.40 -15.92
CA ALA A 74 47.46 -5.98 -16.10
C ALA A 74 47.02 -5.58 -17.53
N GLY A 75 47.32 -6.42 -18.53
CA GLY A 75 46.90 -6.21 -19.92
C GLY A 75 45.42 -6.48 -20.23
N HIS A 76 44.68 -7.16 -19.34
CA HIS A 76 43.29 -7.54 -19.57
C HIS A 76 42.33 -6.33 -19.52
N GLU A 77 41.36 -6.28 -20.43
CA GLU A 77 40.49 -5.11 -20.62
C GLU A 77 39.65 -4.80 -19.38
N LEU A 78 39.01 -5.80 -18.77
CA LEU A 78 38.25 -5.62 -17.52
C LEU A 78 39.10 -5.08 -16.36
N VAL A 79 40.39 -5.42 -16.30
CA VAL A 79 41.30 -4.90 -15.27
C VAL A 79 41.65 -3.45 -15.54
N LYS A 80 41.88 -3.08 -16.81
CA LYS A 80 42.09 -1.68 -17.19
C LYS A 80 40.85 -0.85 -16.87
N PHE A 81 39.66 -1.39 -17.13
CA PHE A 81 38.39 -0.75 -16.78
C PHE A 81 38.27 -0.54 -15.27
N PHE A 82 38.49 -1.59 -14.48
CA PHE A 82 38.51 -1.50 -13.02
C PHE A 82 39.53 -0.47 -12.48
N TYR A 83 40.75 -0.45 -13.01
CA TYR A 83 41.74 0.57 -12.59
C TYR A 83 41.40 1.99 -13.07
N GLY A 84 40.56 2.13 -14.10
CA GLY A 84 39.91 3.40 -14.44
C GLY A 84 39.03 3.89 -13.29
N ALA A 85 38.29 2.98 -12.65
CA ALA A 85 37.42 3.30 -11.52
C ALA A 85 38.25 3.67 -10.27
N VAL A 86 39.27 2.87 -9.95
CA VAL A 86 40.17 3.16 -8.82
C VAL A 86 40.80 4.57 -8.92
N ARG A 87 41.05 5.08 -10.12
CA ARG A 87 41.60 6.44 -10.32
C ARG A 87 40.61 7.57 -10.03
N GLN A 88 39.32 7.28 -9.97
CA GLN A 88 38.28 8.27 -9.64
C GLN A 88 37.97 8.32 -8.15
N LEU A 89 38.43 7.32 -7.39
CA LEU A 89 38.31 7.33 -5.94
C LEU A 89 39.13 8.48 -5.34
N PRO A 90 38.65 9.13 -4.26
CA PRO A 90 39.45 10.10 -3.52
C PRO A 90 40.76 9.48 -3.03
N GLU A 91 41.85 10.24 -3.09
CA GLU A 91 43.20 9.75 -2.72
C GLU A 91 43.24 9.21 -1.30
N TYR A 92 42.63 9.90 -0.33
CA TYR A 92 42.55 9.46 1.07
C TYR A 92 41.86 8.11 1.22
N LEU A 93 40.84 7.82 0.40
CA LEU A 93 40.14 6.54 0.44
C LEU A 93 41.05 5.43 -0.07
N VAL A 94 41.75 5.65 -1.19
CA VAL A 94 42.73 4.67 -1.73
C VAL A 94 43.84 4.39 -0.72
N GLU A 95 44.35 5.43 -0.06
CA GLU A 95 45.33 5.29 1.02
C GLU A 95 44.78 4.48 2.20
N ALA A 96 43.52 4.71 2.59
CA ALA A 96 42.85 3.94 3.63
C ALA A 96 42.71 2.46 3.26
N LEU A 97 42.29 2.15 2.02
CA LEU A 97 42.19 0.76 1.55
C LEU A 97 43.53 0.05 1.64
N LEU A 98 44.60 0.69 1.16
CA LEU A 98 45.96 0.13 1.21
C LEU A 98 46.47 0.02 2.64
N GLY A 99 46.23 1.04 3.47
CA GLY A 99 46.66 1.09 4.86
C GLY A 99 46.02 0.00 5.74
N TRP A 100 44.75 -0.31 5.50
CA TRP A 100 44.05 -1.40 6.18
C TRP A 100 44.29 -2.78 5.56
N GLY A 101 44.96 -2.83 4.40
CA GLY A 101 45.23 -4.04 3.65
C GLY A 101 43.99 -4.62 3.00
N ILE A 102 43.01 -3.78 2.62
CA ILE A 102 41.81 -4.22 1.92
C ILE A 102 42.21 -4.73 0.53
N SER A 103 41.64 -5.86 0.14
CA SER A 103 41.81 -6.46 -1.18
C SER A 103 40.51 -6.43 -1.96
N ILE A 104 40.60 -6.33 -3.29
CA ILE A 104 39.44 -6.53 -4.16
C ILE A 104 39.74 -7.73 -5.03
N THR A 105 38.85 -8.71 -4.96
CA THR A 105 38.98 -10.00 -5.63
C THR A 105 37.83 -10.18 -6.60
N MET A 106 38.17 -10.40 -7.87
CA MET A 106 37.17 -10.73 -8.86
C MET A 106 36.80 -12.21 -8.78
N VAL A 107 35.50 -12.48 -8.70
CA VAL A 107 34.92 -13.82 -8.77
C VAL A 107 34.61 -14.11 -10.23
N LYS A 108 35.23 -15.16 -10.77
CA LYS A 108 35.12 -15.56 -12.18
C LYS A 108 33.81 -16.26 -12.44
N GLY A 109 33.15 -15.88 -13.54
CA GLY A 109 31.89 -16.47 -13.95
C GLY A 109 31.07 -15.55 -14.85
N ASP A 110 29.96 -16.07 -15.33
CA ASP A 110 28.92 -15.39 -16.11
C ASP A 110 27.60 -15.24 -15.33
N GLU A 111 27.68 -15.40 -14.00
CA GLU A 111 26.57 -15.35 -13.06
C GLU A 111 26.84 -14.35 -11.92
N LEU A 112 25.77 -13.96 -11.22
CA LEU A 112 25.87 -13.29 -9.92
C LEU A 112 26.45 -14.23 -8.85
N LEU A 113 26.95 -13.68 -7.74
CA LEU A 113 27.69 -14.46 -6.74
C LEU A 113 26.81 -15.54 -6.08
N VAL A 114 25.62 -15.16 -5.63
CA VAL A 114 24.56 -16.06 -5.19
C VAL A 114 23.29 -15.67 -5.92
N PHE A 115 22.54 -16.65 -6.42
CA PHE A 115 21.33 -16.39 -7.19
C PHE A 115 20.29 -17.47 -6.95
N HIS A 116 19.18 -17.09 -6.31
CA HIS A 116 17.99 -17.92 -6.16
C HIS A 116 16.98 -17.56 -7.25
N HIS A 117 16.60 -16.28 -7.34
CA HIS A 117 15.75 -15.71 -8.39
C HIS A 117 16.00 -14.20 -8.55
N ALA A 118 15.22 -13.54 -9.41
CA ALA A 118 15.43 -12.14 -9.79
C ALA A 118 15.38 -11.12 -8.64
N ARG A 119 14.75 -11.47 -7.51
CA ARG A 119 14.51 -10.60 -6.33
C ARG A 119 15.19 -11.13 -5.05
N GLU A 120 15.94 -12.23 -5.17
CA GLU A 120 16.74 -12.82 -4.09
C GLU A 120 18.07 -13.28 -4.67
N HIS A 121 19.04 -12.38 -4.64
CA HIS A 121 20.35 -12.58 -5.22
C HIS A 121 21.41 -11.68 -4.58
N GLN A 122 22.67 -12.06 -4.68
CA GLN A 122 23.80 -11.27 -4.19
C GLN A 122 24.80 -11.06 -5.32
N ALA A 123 25.09 -9.78 -5.58
CA ALA A 123 26.13 -9.40 -6.50
C ALA A 123 27.46 -9.25 -5.79
N PHE A 124 27.55 -8.39 -4.78
CA PHE A 124 28.81 -8.08 -4.11
C PHE A 124 28.84 -8.62 -2.69
N HIS A 125 30.04 -8.93 -2.20
CA HIS A 125 30.23 -9.37 -0.82
C HIS A 125 31.47 -8.75 -0.20
N ALA A 126 31.34 -8.20 1.02
CA ALA A 126 32.44 -7.66 1.80
C ALA A 126 32.86 -8.63 2.91
N GLY A 127 33.82 -9.50 2.62
CA GLY A 127 34.34 -10.48 3.58
C GLY A 127 35.17 -9.81 4.67
N ARG A 128 34.55 -9.54 5.83
CA ARG A 128 35.14 -8.87 7.01
C ARG A 128 36.44 -9.52 7.48
N THR A 129 36.44 -10.84 7.70
CA THR A 129 37.63 -11.58 8.14
C THR A 129 38.76 -11.54 7.11
N ARG A 130 38.43 -11.56 5.81
CA ARG A 130 39.42 -11.50 4.73
C ARG A 130 39.78 -10.07 4.34
N LYS A 131 39.13 -9.05 4.91
CA LYS A 131 39.23 -7.65 4.46
C LYS A 131 39.14 -7.57 2.94
N THR A 132 38.18 -8.27 2.34
CA THR A 132 38.12 -8.47 0.89
C THR A 132 36.75 -8.15 0.35
N ILE A 133 36.70 -7.30 -0.66
CA ILE A 133 35.50 -7.06 -1.45
C ILE A 133 35.53 -8.02 -2.64
N TYR A 134 34.51 -8.85 -2.75
CA TYR A 134 34.33 -9.79 -3.84
C TYR A 134 33.40 -9.20 -4.89
N MET A 135 33.90 -9.12 -6.12
CA MET A 135 33.18 -8.54 -7.26
C MET A 135 32.99 -9.59 -8.35
N PRO A 136 31.76 -9.90 -8.80
CA PRO A 136 31.54 -10.80 -9.91
C PRO A 136 32.08 -10.22 -11.21
N GLU A 137 32.73 -11.06 -12.02
CA GLU A 137 33.19 -10.68 -13.34
C GLU A 137 32.03 -10.26 -14.26
N LEU A 138 30.86 -10.90 -14.11
CA LEU A 138 29.65 -10.55 -14.86
C LEU A 138 29.31 -9.07 -14.76
N VAL A 139 29.31 -8.49 -13.55
CA VAL A 139 28.91 -7.11 -13.32
C VAL A 139 29.90 -6.13 -13.96
N ILE A 140 31.20 -6.38 -13.81
CA ILE A 140 32.25 -5.56 -14.43
C ILE A 140 32.16 -5.65 -15.96
N ARG A 141 31.92 -6.86 -16.50
CA ARG A 141 31.79 -7.09 -17.94
C ARG A 141 30.56 -6.40 -18.52
N GLU A 142 29.39 -6.54 -17.90
CA GLU A 142 28.17 -5.86 -18.36
C GLU A 142 28.29 -4.34 -18.30
N ALA A 143 28.95 -3.78 -17.28
CA ALA A 143 29.24 -2.35 -17.21
C ALA A 143 30.16 -1.91 -18.36
N TYR A 144 31.23 -2.67 -18.62
CA TYR A 144 32.17 -2.42 -19.72
C TYR A 144 31.48 -2.50 -21.09
N ASP A 145 30.73 -3.57 -21.36
CA ASP A 145 30.09 -3.83 -22.65
C ASP A 145 29.00 -2.81 -22.99
N LYS A 146 28.30 -2.29 -21.96
CA LYS A 146 27.32 -1.21 -22.11
C LYS A 146 27.95 0.19 -22.20
N GLY A 147 29.28 0.29 -22.08
CA GLY A 147 30.01 1.56 -22.16
C GLY A 147 29.77 2.50 -20.98
N TYR A 148 29.53 1.96 -19.78
CA TYR A 148 29.38 2.78 -18.58
C TYR A 148 30.69 3.51 -18.26
N ASP A 149 30.57 4.70 -17.68
CA ASP A 149 31.74 5.38 -17.12
C ASP A 149 32.33 4.53 -15.99
N TYR A 150 33.65 4.63 -15.79
CA TYR A 150 34.34 3.94 -14.71
C TYR A 150 33.74 4.28 -13.33
N TRP A 151 33.06 5.43 -13.21
CA TRP A 151 32.46 5.93 -11.98
C TRP A 151 31.49 4.94 -11.38
N ALA A 152 30.71 4.25 -12.21
CA ALA A 152 29.75 3.26 -11.75
C ALA A 152 30.40 2.22 -10.82
N ILE A 153 31.62 1.76 -11.17
CA ILE A 153 32.36 0.78 -10.35
C ILE A 153 32.92 1.43 -9.08
N SER A 154 33.32 2.70 -9.15
CA SER A 154 33.78 3.48 -8.00
C SER A 154 32.70 3.61 -6.93
N GLU A 155 31.43 3.77 -7.32
CA GLU A 155 30.29 3.86 -6.40
C GLU A 155 30.20 2.64 -5.50
N VAL A 156 30.25 1.44 -6.09
CA VAL A 156 30.22 0.17 -5.35
C VAL A 156 31.45 0.03 -4.47
N ILE A 157 32.65 0.40 -4.96
CA ILE A 157 33.85 0.35 -4.14
C ILE A 157 33.72 1.26 -2.91
N ILE A 158 33.19 2.48 -3.07
CA ILE A 158 32.96 3.40 -1.95
C ILE A 158 32.00 2.79 -0.95
N GLN A 159 30.83 2.32 -1.41
CA GLN A 159 29.80 1.77 -0.53
C GLN A 159 30.30 0.56 0.27
N GLU A 160 30.90 -0.41 -0.43
CA GLU A 160 31.37 -1.66 0.17
C GLU A 160 32.62 -1.45 1.04
N ALA A 161 33.53 -0.56 0.63
CA ALA A 161 34.73 -0.33 1.39
C ALA A 161 34.51 0.53 2.63
N TRP A 162 33.58 1.49 2.59
CA TRP A 162 33.34 2.38 3.73
C TRP A 162 32.87 1.60 4.95
N SER A 163 31.80 0.81 4.77
CA SER A 163 31.27 -0.08 5.80
C SER A 163 32.32 -1.09 6.30
N LEU A 164 33.15 -1.63 5.39
CA LEU A 164 34.24 -2.52 5.76
C LEU A 164 35.34 -1.80 6.57
N LEU A 165 35.69 -0.57 6.23
CA LEU A 165 36.68 0.23 6.95
C LEU A 165 36.21 0.56 8.37
N ASP A 166 34.93 0.90 8.54
CA ASP A 166 34.31 1.14 9.86
C ASP A 166 34.29 -0.13 10.71
N TYR A 167 33.94 -1.28 10.12
CA TYR A 167 34.05 -2.56 10.80
C TYR A 167 35.49 -2.84 11.27
N LEU A 168 36.49 -2.58 10.42
CA LEU A 168 37.89 -2.79 10.76
C LEU A 168 38.41 -1.83 11.83
N LEU A 169 37.90 -0.60 11.84
CA LEU A 169 38.17 0.38 12.89
C LEU A 169 37.62 -0.10 14.25
N ILE A 170 36.39 -0.60 14.29
CA ILE A 170 35.77 -1.22 15.48
C ILE A 170 36.60 -2.42 15.94
N LEU A 171 36.93 -3.34 15.04
CA LEU A 171 37.70 -4.54 15.32
C LEU A 171 39.06 -4.22 15.95
N GLU A 172 39.79 -3.26 15.38
CA GLU A 172 41.10 -2.87 15.91
C GLU A 172 40.97 -2.12 17.25
N LEU A 173 39.91 -1.34 17.43
CA LEU A 173 39.61 -0.70 18.71
C LEU A 173 39.30 -1.75 19.80
N ILE A 174 38.58 -2.82 19.47
CA ILE A 174 38.34 -3.95 20.39
C ILE A 174 39.66 -4.60 20.78
N ARG A 175 40.54 -4.91 19.81
CA ARG A 175 41.86 -5.50 20.08
C ARG A 175 42.71 -4.64 21.02
N ARG A 176 42.77 -3.33 20.78
CA ARG A 176 43.49 -2.39 21.65
C ARG A 176 42.82 -2.25 23.01
N SER A 177 41.50 -2.36 23.08
CA SER A 177 40.74 -2.35 24.33
C SER A 177 41.03 -3.58 25.18
N GLN A 178 41.05 -4.78 24.59
CA GLN A 178 41.48 -6.02 25.25
C GLN A 178 42.90 -5.88 25.81
N GLN A 179 43.85 -5.37 25.02
CA GLN A 179 45.22 -5.11 25.48
C GLN A 179 45.25 -4.11 26.64
N ARG A 180 44.49 -3.01 26.55
CA ARG A 180 44.42 -2.00 27.59
C ARG A 180 43.85 -2.56 28.90
N LEU A 181 42.85 -3.42 28.81
CA LEU A 181 42.19 -4.06 29.96
C LEU A 181 43.03 -5.16 30.62
N LEU A 182 44.12 -5.61 29.99
CA LEU A 182 45.13 -6.42 30.69
C LEU A 182 45.79 -5.62 31.81
N GLU A 183 46.07 -4.33 31.57
CA GLU A 183 46.80 -3.44 32.48
C GLU A 183 45.89 -2.55 33.34
N ARG A 184 44.67 -2.25 32.87
CA ARG A 184 43.73 -1.30 33.49
C ARG A 184 42.36 -1.94 33.70
N PHE A 185 41.58 -1.40 34.63
CA PHE A 185 40.21 -1.88 34.91
C PHE A 185 39.16 -1.26 33.99
N THR A 186 39.45 -0.09 33.39
CA THR A 186 38.56 0.63 32.49
C THR A 186 39.37 1.22 31.33
N LEU A 187 38.70 1.48 30.20
CA LEU A 187 39.33 2.05 29.01
C LEU A 187 39.59 3.55 29.17
N GLY A 188 38.55 4.30 29.57
CA GLY A 188 38.57 5.75 29.76
C GLY A 188 38.42 6.55 28.46
N HIS A 189 37.69 7.67 28.51
CA HIS A 189 37.36 8.50 27.35
C HIS A 189 38.58 8.91 26.51
N ALA A 190 39.63 9.41 27.17
CA ALA A 190 40.83 9.89 26.48
C ALA A 190 41.59 8.77 25.74
N PHE A 191 41.49 7.52 26.18
CA PHE A 191 42.08 6.38 25.48
C PHE A 191 41.26 6.05 24.23
N LEU A 192 39.94 5.90 24.37
CA LEU A 192 39.08 5.53 23.25
C LEU A 192 39.16 6.58 22.13
N ARG A 193 38.88 7.85 22.44
CA ARG A 193 38.89 8.91 21.44
C ARG A 193 40.23 9.03 20.71
N ARG A 194 41.35 9.09 21.44
CA ARG A 194 42.69 9.16 20.83
C ARG A 194 43.03 7.92 20.02
N THR A 195 42.54 6.76 20.42
CA THR A 195 42.78 5.51 19.67
C THR A 195 42.02 5.54 18.35
N VAL A 196 40.76 6.00 18.35
CA VAL A 196 39.99 6.22 17.11
C VAL A 196 40.67 7.28 16.26
N GLU A 197 41.07 8.43 16.80
CA GLU A 197 41.80 9.48 16.05
C GLU A 197 43.08 8.95 15.38
N GLN A 198 43.83 8.06 16.05
CA GLN A 198 45.06 7.47 15.51
C GLN A 198 44.80 6.39 14.45
N LEU A 199 43.73 5.61 14.63
CA LEU A 199 43.35 4.51 13.75
C LEU A 199 42.53 4.98 12.55
N ASN A 200 41.83 6.10 12.68
CA ASN A 200 41.02 6.68 11.62
C ASN A 200 41.89 6.94 10.39
N LYS A 201 41.49 6.36 9.25
CA LYS A 201 42.14 6.55 7.95
C LYS A 201 41.23 7.14 6.91
N HIS A 202 39.92 7.17 7.14
CA HIS A 202 38.93 7.46 6.11
C HIS A 202 37.83 8.41 6.57
N LEU A 203 37.48 8.47 7.86
CA LEU A 203 36.46 9.38 8.37
C LEU A 203 36.97 10.82 8.36
N ASN A 204 36.13 11.72 7.85
CA ASN A 204 36.36 13.16 7.90
C ASN A 204 36.30 13.66 9.36
N LEU A 205 37.38 14.28 9.82
CA LEU A 205 37.48 14.91 11.12
C LEU A 205 37.57 16.42 10.92
N ASN A 206 36.49 17.14 11.24
CA ASN A 206 36.44 18.59 11.17
C ASN A 206 36.18 19.18 12.57
N GLU A 207 37.21 19.73 13.19
CA GLU A 207 37.13 20.34 14.53
C GLU A 207 36.23 21.60 14.47
N GLY A 208 34.95 21.43 14.82
CA GLY A 208 33.94 22.51 14.83
C GLY A 208 32.58 22.12 14.25
N ASP A 209 32.47 20.95 13.62
CA ASP A 209 31.22 20.40 13.10
C ASP A 209 30.84 19.14 13.91
N GLU A 210 29.78 19.22 14.72
CA GLU A 210 29.32 18.10 15.54
C GLU A 210 28.69 16.96 14.71
N GLU A 211 28.38 17.20 13.44
CA GLU A 211 27.79 16.22 12.53
C GLU A 211 28.81 15.60 11.56
N ASN A 212 30.11 15.81 11.77
CA ASN A 212 31.12 15.17 10.94
C ASN A 212 31.17 13.65 11.13
N GLU A 213 31.66 12.94 10.12
CA GLU A 213 31.72 11.47 10.07
C GLU A 213 32.40 10.84 11.29
N PHE A 214 33.47 11.45 11.79
CA PHE A 214 34.16 10.95 12.98
C PHE A 214 33.28 11.05 14.23
N GLU A 215 32.61 12.18 14.46
CA GLU A 215 31.75 12.38 15.63
C GLU A 215 30.50 11.50 15.56
N LEU A 216 29.92 11.30 14.37
CA LEU A 216 28.80 10.38 14.16
C LEU A 216 29.19 8.93 14.49
N PHE A 217 30.31 8.46 13.95
CA PHE A 217 30.84 7.12 14.23
C PHE A 217 31.16 6.95 15.73
N TYR A 218 31.92 7.88 16.31
CA TYR A 218 32.34 7.81 17.70
C TYR A 218 31.13 7.90 18.65
N GLY A 219 30.22 8.83 18.41
CA GLY A 219 28.99 8.98 19.18
C GLY A 219 28.15 7.70 19.17
N ARG A 220 27.98 7.07 18.01
CA ARG A 220 27.20 5.82 17.88
C ARG A 220 27.79 4.65 18.65
N TYR A 221 29.10 4.42 18.53
CA TYR A 221 29.72 3.19 19.03
C TYR A 221 30.37 3.33 20.41
N SER A 222 30.72 4.54 20.84
CA SER A 222 31.50 4.75 22.07
C SER A 222 30.84 4.16 23.32
N ASP A 223 29.51 4.20 23.43
CA ASP A 223 28.77 3.60 24.56
C ASP A 223 29.00 2.09 24.69
N SER A 224 29.02 1.37 23.56
CA SER A 224 29.34 -0.06 23.53
C SER A 224 30.75 -0.33 24.05
N PHE A 225 31.71 0.55 23.72
CA PHE A 225 33.08 0.46 24.22
C PHE A 225 33.19 0.85 25.70
N TYR A 226 32.45 1.84 26.19
CA TYR A 226 32.44 2.20 27.61
C TYR A 226 31.87 1.11 28.50
N GLY A 227 30.92 0.33 27.99
CA GLY A 227 30.38 -0.85 28.67
C GLY A 227 31.36 -2.02 28.78
N MET A 228 32.45 -2.03 28.00
CA MET A 228 33.41 -3.13 28.01
C MET A 228 34.22 -3.19 29.30
N ASN A 229 34.32 -4.40 29.85
CA ASN A 229 35.12 -4.69 31.04
C ASN A 229 36.08 -5.86 30.76
N ARG A 230 36.86 -6.30 31.75
CA ARG A 230 37.90 -7.35 31.57
C ARG A 230 37.35 -8.71 31.09
N GLU A 231 36.04 -8.94 31.12
CA GLU A 231 35.37 -10.12 30.57
C GLU A 231 35.60 -10.29 29.06
N ILE A 232 35.85 -9.20 28.33
CA ILE A 232 36.13 -9.30 26.89
C ILE A 232 37.53 -9.88 26.59
N ILE A 233 38.40 -9.99 27.60
CA ILE A 233 39.78 -10.47 27.42
C ILE A 233 39.74 -11.97 27.08
N GLY A 234 40.32 -12.33 25.93
CA GLY A 234 40.40 -13.71 25.47
C GLY A 234 39.19 -14.17 24.64
N GLN A 235 38.16 -13.34 24.50
CA GLN A 235 37.10 -13.55 23.50
C GLN A 235 37.60 -13.21 22.09
N ASP A 236 37.00 -13.81 21.06
CA ASP A 236 37.31 -13.49 19.66
C ASP A 236 36.86 -12.04 19.35
N PRO A 237 37.77 -11.14 18.96
CA PRO A 237 37.42 -9.77 18.62
C PRO A 237 36.36 -9.65 17.50
N TYR A 238 36.29 -10.62 16.59
CA TYR A 238 35.29 -10.64 15.53
C TYR A 238 33.88 -10.90 16.07
N GLU A 239 33.72 -11.80 17.05
CA GLU A 239 32.42 -12.07 17.68
C GLU A 239 31.90 -10.83 18.41
N ILE A 240 32.79 -10.11 19.10
CA ILE A 240 32.45 -8.84 19.76
C ILE A 240 32.08 -7.77 18.72
N ALA A 241 32.85 -7.66 17.63
CA ALA A 241 32.59 -6.70 16.58
C ALA A 241 31.24 -6.97 15.90
N ASP A 242 30.94 -8.23 15.56
CA ASP A 242 29.68 -8.62 14.93
C ASP A 242 28.47 -8.35 15.84
N GLY A 243 28.64 -8.40 17.18
CA GLY A 243 27.59 -8.06 18.14
C GLY A 243 27.33 -6.56 18.33
N ILE A 244 28.26 -5.70 17.90
CA ILE A 244 28.16 -4.23 18.06
C ILE A 244 27.85 -3.54 16.72
N PHE A 245 28.34 -4.11 15.61
CA PHE A 245 28.25 -3.51 14.28
C PHE A 245 26.81 -3.44 13.77
N ASP A 246 26.40 -2.26 13.32
CA ASP A 246 25.05 -1.98 12.84
C ASP A 246 25.02 -1.90 11.30
N GLU A 247 24.80 -3.04 10.63
CA GLU A 247 24.89 -3.15 9.16
C GLU A 247 23.92 -2.20 8.43
N GLU A 248 22.71 -1.98 8.95
CA GLU A 248 21.73 -1.10 8.31
C GLU A 248 22.17 0.37 8.37
N LEU A 249 22.63 0.82 9.55
CA LEU A 249 23.14 2.17 9.73
C LEU A 249 24.40 2.41 8.89
N GLU A 250 25.31 1.45 8.86
CA GLU A 250 26.58 1.53 8.13
C GLU A 250 26.38 1.66 6.62
N ARG A 251 25.39 0.95 6.06
CA ARG A 251 24.99 1.13 4.66
C ARG A 251 24.44 2.52 4.38
N LYS A 252 23.69 3.09 5.32
CA LYS A 252 23.16 4.45 5.21
C LYS A 252 24.29 5.48 5.21
N TRP A 253 25.27 5.34 6.12
CA TRP A 253 26.45 6.20 6.14
C TRP A 253 27.30 6.07 4.88
N ALA A 254 27.52 4.84 4.40
CA ALA A 254 28.23 4.61 3.13
C ALA A 254 27.51 5.26 1.94
N SER A 255 26.17 5.24 1.92
CA SER A 255 25.36 5.89 0.89
C SER A 255 25.41 7.43 0.97
N ASN A 256 25.38 7.99 2.18
CA ASN A 256 25.57 9.44 2.39
C ASN A 256 26.97 9.87 1.92
N LYS A 257 28.00 9.07 2.24
CA LYS A 257 29.36 9.34 1.81
C LYS A 257 29.50 9.33 0.29
N LEU A 258 28.87 8.35 -0.36
CA LEU A 258 28.83 8.30 -1.82
C LEU A 258 28.20 9.57 -2.39
N TYR A 259 27.07 10.01 -1.83
CA TYR A 259 26.41 11.24 -2.25
C TYR A 259 27.34 12.46 -2.13
N GLU A 260 28.01 12.63 -0.99
CA GLU A 260 28.95 13.74 -0.77
C GLU A 260 30.12 13.74 -1.76
N ILE A 261 30.73 12.58 -2.02
CA ILE A 261 31.82 12.45 -3.00
C ILE A 261 31.27 12.77 -4.40
N THR A 262 30.10 12.27 -4.75
CA THR A 262 29.48 12.51 -6.06
C THR A 262 29.25 14.01 -6.29
N GLU A 263 28.73 14.71 -5.27
CA GLU A 263 28.52 16.15 -5.30
C GLU A 263 29.85 16.93 -5.38
N ALA A 264 30.81 16.61 -4.52
CA ALA A 264 32.09 17.31 -4.42
C ALA A 264 32.91 17.24 -5.72
N PHE A 265 32.86 16.10 -6.41
CA PHE A 265 33.60 15.87 -7.66
C PHE A 265 32.74 16.03 -8.93
N GLN A 266 31.46 16.41 -8.79
CA GLN A 266 30.50 16.58 -9.88
C GLN A 266 30.38 15.34 -10.79
N TYR A 267 30.43 14.16 -10.17
CA TYR A 267 30.28 12.91 -10.90
C TYR A 267 28.81 12.69 -11.34
N PRO A 268 28.58 11.94 -12.43
CA PRO A 268 27.24 11.69 -12.93
C PRO A 268 26.42 10.84 -11.95
N THR A 269 25.27 11.36 -11.52
CA THR A 269 24.32 10.70 -10.60
C THR A 269 23.25 9.86 -11.29
N TYR A 270 23.24 9.83 -12.63
CA TYR A 270 22.21 9.14 -13.40
C TYR A 270 22.49 7.64 -13.58
N TYR A 271 23.66 7.15 -13.19
CA TYR A 271 24.01 5.74 -13.23
C TYR A 271 23.93 5.12 -11.84
N ASN A 272 23.50 3.87 -11.77
CA ASN A 272 23.53 3.11 -10.54
C ASN A 272 23.73 1.63 -10.91
N ILE A 273 24.83 1.01 -10.43
CA ILE A 273 25.18 -0.37 -10.80
C ILE A 273 24.10 -1.37 -10.41
N ASP A 274 23.53 -1.21 -9.21
CA ASP A 274 22.49 -2.09 -8.70
C ASP A 274 21.31 -2.12 -9.68
N ARG A 275 20.79 -0.93 -9.96
CA ARG A 275 19.65 -0.69 -10.85
C ARG A 275 19.91 -1.06 -12.31
N ASP A 276 21.05 -0.69 -12.87
CA ASP A 276 21.29 -0.71 -14.32
C ASP A 276 22.03 -1.96 -14.82
N ILE A 277 22.75 -2.63 -13.92
CA ILE A 277 23.58 -3.79 -14.24
C ILE A 277 23.11 -5.01 -13.47
N VAL A 278 23.03 -4.93 -12.14
CA VAL A 278 22.75 -6.09 -11.28
C VAL A 278 21.32 -6.60 -11.47
N HIS A 279 20.29 -5.75 -11.33
CA HIS A 279 18.91 -6.20 -11.51
C HIS A 279 18.68 -6.72 -12.94
N PRO A 280 19.07 -6.01 -14.03
CA PRO A 280 18.93 -6.56 -15.37
C PRO A 280 19.68 -7.87 -15.59
N ALA A 281 20.83 -8.07 -14.94
CA ALA A 281 21.56 -9.34 -14.97
C ALA A 281 20.80 -10.45 -14.23
N ALA A 282 20.23 -10.15 -13.06
CA ALA A 282 19.40 -11.07 -12.28
C ALA A 282 18.16 -11.52 -13.07
N PHE A 283 17.44 -10.59 -13.71
CA PHE A 283 16.28 -10.88 -14.55
C PHE A 283 16.67 -11.72 -15.79
N LYS A 284 17.76 -11.38 -16.49
CA LYS A 284 18.28 -12.22 -17.60
C LYS A 284 18.67 -13.63 -17.13
N GLN A 285 19.22 -13.75 -15.91
CA GLN A 285 19.61 -15.03 -15.35
C GLN A 285 18.39 -15.87 -14.96
N ALA A 286 17.34 -15.25 -14.42
CA ALA A 286 16.05 -15.88 -14.17
C ALA A 286 15.44 -16.44 -15.47
N GLU A 287 15.39 -15.62 -16.53
CA GLU A 287 14.91 -16.03 -17.85
C GLU A 287 15.67 -17.25 -18.39
N ARG A 288 17.01 -17.23 -18.33
CA ARG A 288 17.86 -18.34 -18.79
C ARG A 288 17.63 -19.62 -18.00
N ARG A 289 17.31 -19.51 -16.71
CA ARG A 289 17.04 -20.64 -15.81
C ARG A 289 15.57 -21.08 -15.82
N GLY A 290 14.70 -20.41 -16.59
CA GLY A 290 13.27 -20.71 -16.64
C GLY A 290 12.55 -20.40 -15.31
N LEU A 291 13.08 -19.47 -14.52
CA LEU A 291 12.47 -19.04 -13.26
C LEU A 291 11.44 -17.92 -13.52
N PRO A 292 10.45 -17.74 -12.62
CA PRO A 292 9.51 -16.64 -12.71
C PRO A 292 10.21 -15.29 -12.75
N VAL A 293 9.76 -14.44 -13.67
CA VAL A 293 10.30 -13.09 -13.90
C VAL A 293 9.25 -12.04 -13.56
N GLU A 294 8.00 -12.30 -13.93
CA GLU A 294 6.86 -11.49 -13.54
C GLU A 294 6.62 -11.66 -12.03
N PRO A 295 6.21 -10.59 -11.33
CA PRO A 295 5.92 -10.68 -9.91
C PRO A 295 4.67 -11.54 -9.67
N GLU A 296 4.75 -12.48 -8.73
CA GLU A 296 3.65 -13.42 -8.43
C GLU A 296 2.97 -13.08 -7.09
N THR A 297 3.71 -12.50 -6.16
CA THR A 297 3.24 -12.12 -4.83
C THR A 297 3.14 -10.60 -4.66
N VAL A 298 2.42 -10.14 -3.63
CA VAL A 298 2.39 -8.71 -3.29
C VAL A 298 3.80 -8.20 -2.98
N ASP A 299 4.61 -8.97 -2.25
CA ASP A 299 5.97 -8.59 -1.93
C ASP A 299 6.84 -8.43 -3.18
N ASP A 300 6.69 -9.32 -4.18
CA ASP A 300 7.35 -9.16 -5.49
C ASP A 300 6.92 -7.87 -6.19
N ILE A 301 5.62 -7.54 -6.16
CA ILE A 301 5.10 -6.32 -6.79
C ILE A 301 5.65 -5.07 -6.09
N LEU A 302 5.68 -5.05 -4.76
CA LEU A 302 6.20 -3.94 -3.97
C LEU A 302 7.71 -3.77 -4.16
N HIS A 303 8.44 -4.88 -4.25
CA HIS A 303 9.85 -4.90 -4.59
C HIS A 303 10.09 -4.24 -5.94
N ASP A 304 9.43 -4.76 -6.99
CA ASP A 304 9.57 -4.24 -8.35
C ASP A 304 9.12 -2.77 -8.44
N LEU A 305 8.10 -2.35 -7.69
CA LEU A 305 7.61 -0.98 -7.71
C LEU A 305 8.61 -0.03 -7.04
N ASN A 306 9.24 -0.43 -5.93
CA ASN A 306 10.34 0.31 -5.31
C ASN A 306 11.55 0.41 -6.23
N ASP A 307 11.83 -0.64 -7.01
CA ASP A 307 12.91 -0.62 -7.99
C ASP A 307 12.60 0.31 -9.13
N VAL A 308 11.41 0.17 -9.72
CA VAL A 308 10.93 1.00 -10.82
C VAL A 308 10.95 2.48 -10.43
N ALA A 309 10.65 2.82 -9.17
CA ALA A 309 10.78 4.17 -8.62
C ALA A 309 12.17 4.79 -8.78
N ARG A 310 13.22 3.96 -8.92
CA ARG A 310 14.61 4.39 -9.13
C ARG A 310 14.92 4.73 -10.60
N PHE A 311 14.01 4.45 -11.52
CA PHE A 311 14.16 4.69 -12.96
C PHE A 311 13.45 5.99 -13.38
N GLY A 312 13.95 6.67 -14.42
CA GLY A 312 13.36 7.91 -14.93
C GLY A 312 12.08 7.69 -15.76
N VAL A 313 12.01 8.23 -16.98
CA VAL A 313 10.79 8.22 -17.84
C VAL A 313 10.21 6.81 -18.11
N SER A 314 11.02 5.76 -18.06
CA SER A 314 10.55 4.36 -18.17
C SER A 314 9.80 3.86 -16.92
N ALA A 315 9.88 4.58 -15.80
CA ALA A 315 9.23 4.21 -14.55
C ALA A 315 7.72 4.31 -14.62
N GLN A 316 7.14 5.25 -15.37
CA GLN A 316 5.69 5.36 -15.51
C GLN A 316 5.09 4.08 -16.10
N ILE A 317 5.59 3.63 -17.26
CA ILE A 317 5.04 2.47 -17.97
C ILE A 317 5.15 1.20 -17.12
N LYS A 318 6.27 1.02 -16.43
CA LYS A 318 6.48 -0.14 -15.56
C LYS A 318 5.66 -0.07 -14.27
N SER A 319 5.59 1.11 -13.64
CA SER A 319 4.81 1.32 -12.42
C SER A 319 3.34 1.10 -12.68
N ASP A 320 2.83 1.56 -13.82
CA ASP A 320 1.41 1.47 -14.13
C ASP A 320 0.88 0.04 -14.09
N LYS A 321 1.63 -0.93 -14.64
CA LYS A 321 1.30 -2.36 -14.59
C LYS A 321 1.31 -2.89 -13.15
N LEU A 322 2.33 -2.53 -12.37
CA LEU A 322 2.47 -2.97 -10.98
C LEU A 322 1.37 -2.39 -10.07
N LEU A 323 1.01 -1.12 -10.27
CA LEU A 323 -0.09 -0.49 -9.55
C LEU A 323 -1.44 -1.12 -9.92
N ASP A 324 -1.66 -1.48 -11.19
CA ASP A 324 -2.86 -2.22 -11.61
C ASP A 324 -2.92 -3.58 -10.89
N MET A 325 -1.80 -4.33 -10.86
CA MET A 325 -1.71 -5.61 -10.13
C MET A 325 -2.03 -5.46 -8.63
N LEU A 326 -1.51 -4.43 -7.97
CA LEU A 326 -1.82 -4.17 -6.55
C LEU A 326 -3.31 -3.89 -6.35
N THR A 327 -3.94 -3.10 -7.21
CA THR A 327 -5.38 -2.83 -7.08
C THR A 327 -6.24 -4.04 -7.42
N ASP A 328 -5.80 -4.90 -8.34
CA ASP A 328 -6.52 -6.10 -8.77
C ASP A 328 -6.52 -7.20 -7.69
N VAL A 329 -5.46 -7.28 -6.88
CA VAL A 329 -5.38 -8.21 -5.75
C VAL A 329 -6.34 -7.82 -4.61
N GLY A 330 -6.75 -6.56 -4.54
CA GLY A 330 -7.65 -6.04 -3.50
C GLY A 330 -6.92 -5.71 -2.20
N GLU A 331 -7.43 -6.20 -1.07
CA GLU A 331 -6.95 -5.86 0.27
C GLU A 331 -5.44 -6.06 0.48
N PRO A 332 -4.83 -7.22 0.11
CA PRO A 332 -3.39 -7.42 0.31
C PRO A 332 -2.55 -6.40 -0.46
N GLY A 333 -2.95 -6.07 -1.70
CA GLY A 333 -2.25 -5.10 -2.53
C GLY A 333 -2.42 -3.65 -2.05
N ILE A 334 -3.62 -3.30 -1.56
CA ILE A 334 -3.88 -1.98 -0.97
C ILE A 334 -3.06 -1.79 0.33
N ARG A 335 -3.03 -2.78 1.22
CA ARG A 335 -2.18 -2.73 2.42
C ARG A 335 -0.71 -2.66 2.06
N GLY A 336 -0.27 -3.49 1.12
CA GLY A 336 1.10 -3.49 0.62
C GLY A 336 1.50 -2.11 0.09
N TYR A 337 0.62 -1.44 -0.64
CA TYR A 337 0.88 -0.07 -1.10
C TYR A 337 1.01 0.92 0.07
N VAL A 338 0.11 0.83 1.07
CA VAL A 338 0.13 1.71 2.24
C VAL A 338 1.41 1.52 3.08
N SER A 339 1.92 0.30 3.21
CA SER A 339 3.14 0.00 3.96
C SER A 339 4.40 0.65 3.37
N LEU A 340 4.37 1.06 2.10
CA LEU A 340 5.44 1.83 1.47
C LEU A 340 5.61 3.23 2.06
N GLY A 341 4.59 3.77 2.73
CA GLY A 341 4.60 5.11 3.33
C GLY A 341 4.66 6.25 2.30
N TRP A 342 4.24 5.99 1.06
CA TRP A 342 4.33 6.98 -0.02
C TRP A 342 3.20 8.00 0.04
N THR A 343 3.57 9.26 0.25
CA THR A 343 2.63 10.38 0.20
C THR A 343 2.53 10.94 -1.22
N GLU A 344 1.55 11.82 -1.45
CA GLU A 344 1.39 12.53 -2.74
C GLU A 344 2.61 13.36 -3.14
N GLY A 345 3.47 13.72 -2.19
CA GLY A 345 4.69 14.46 -2.46
C GLY A 345 5.83 13.61 -3.04
N ARG A 346 5.73 12.27 -3.02
CA ARG A 346 6.77 11.40 -3.56
C ARG A 346 6.76 11.45 -5.09
N TYR A 347 7.90 11.85 -5.65
CA TYR A 347 8.06 12.18 -7.05
C TYR A 347 9.14 11.31 -7.70
N TYR A 348 8.83 10.67 -8.83
CA TYR A 348 9.77 9.79 -9.55
C TYR A 348 10.53 10.49 -10.69
N GLY A 349 10.39 11.81 -10.83
CA GLY A 349 10.81 12.49 -12.05
C GLY A 349 9.72 12.49 -13.12
N GLY A 350 9.86 13.37 -14.11
CA GLY A 350 8.98 13.43 -15.28
C GLY A 350 7.50 13.77 -15.05
N GLY A 351 7.10 14.25 -13.87
CA GLY A 351 5.69 14.54 -13.56
C GLY A 351 4.89 13.36 -12.98
N TYR A 352 5.53 12.23 -12.67
CA TYR A 352 4.83 11.02 -12.20
C TYR A 352 4.73 10.96 -10.66
N TYR A 353 3.50 10.79 -10.17
CA TYR A 353 3.15 10.72 -8.75
C TYR A 353 2.39 9.41 -8.46
N PRO A 354 3.06 8.38 -7.93
CA PRO A 354 2.49 7.04 -7.77
C PRO A 354 1.20 7.04 -6.96
N THR A 355 1.14 7.81 -5.87
CA THR A 355 -0.05 7.85 -5.01
C THR A 355 -1.25 8.48 -5.72
N VAL A 356 -1.02 9.49 -6.57
CA VAL A 356 -2.08 10.07 -7.42
C VAL A 356 -2.57 9.03 -8.43
N GLU A 357 -1.66 8.28 -9.04
CA GLU A 357 -1.99 7.25 -10.04
C GLU A 357 -2.66 6.01 -9.44
N PHE A 358 -2.32 5.66 -8.19
CA PHE A 358 -2.97 4.59 -7.44
C PHE A 358 -4.41 4.98 -7.06
N LYS A 359 -4.65 6.22 -6.61
CA LYS A 359 -6.00 6.73 -6.36
C LYS A 359 -6.89 6.71 -7.58
N LYS A 360 -6.35 7.10 -8.75
CA LYS A 360 -7.09 7.03 -10.02
C LYS A 360 -7.50 5.60 -10.37
N ARG A 361 -6.68 4.59 -10.04
CA ARG A 361 -7.01 3.17 -10.22
C ARG A 361 -8.12 2.72 -9.30
N LEU A 362 -8.01 3.02 -7.99
CA LEU A 362 -9.09 2.74 -7.03
C LEU A 362 -10.41 3.40 -7.45
N GLN A 363 -10.38 4.66 -7.90
CA GLN A 363 -11.57 5.35 -8.38
C GLN A 363 -12.19 4.68 -9.63
N ARG A 364 -11.38 4.14 -10.55
CA ARG A 364 -11.87 3.39 -11.72
C ARG A 364 -12.61 2.12 -11.32
N LEU A 365 -12.20 1.50 -10.22
CA LEU A 365 -12.82 0.30 -9.66
C LEU A 365 -14.05 0.60 -8.77
N SER A 366 -14.48 1.87 -8.71
CA SER A 366 -15.55 2.31 -7.82
C SER A 366 -16.67 3.10 -8.52
N GLY A 367 -17.92 2.86 -8.10
CA GLY A 367 -19.10 3.67 -8.39
C GLY A 367 -19.29 4.87 -7.46
N SER A 368 -18.43 5.03 -6.44
CA SER A 368 -18.50 6.14 -5.49
C SER A 368 -18.19 7.51 -6.14
N PRO A 369 -18.57 8.63 -5.50
CA PRO A 369 -18.28 9.98 -6.00
C PRO A 369 -16.79 10.21 -6.31
N PRO A 370 -16.45 11.19 -7.16
CA PRO A 370 -15.05 11.48 -7.50
C PRO A 370 -14.26 12.05 -6.31
N GLU A 371 -12.93 12.07 -6.45
CA GLU A 371 -12.02 12.69 -5.47
C GLU A 371 -12.42 14.14 -5.15
N GLY A 372 -12.31 14.51 -3.87
CA GLY A 372 -12.74 15.82 -3.36
C GLY A 372 -14.20 15.86 -2.94
N VAL A 373 -15.02 14.88 -3.34
CA VAL A 373 -16.38 14.70 -2.84
C VAL A 373 -16.36 13.70 -1.69
N SER A 374 -16.98 14.06 -0.57
CA SER A 374 -17.00 13.18 0.60
C SER A 374 -17.95 11.99 0.38
N GLY A 375 -17.49 10.81 0.79
CA GLY A 375 -18.06 9.51 0.41
C GLY A 375 -17.30 8.82 -0.74
N SER A 376 -16.32 9.48 -1.38
CA SER A 376 -15.48 8.84 -2.41
C SER A 376 -14.58 7.74 -1.82
N ILE A 377 -14.26 6.72 -2.63
CA ILE A 377 -13.28 5.69 -2.28
C ILE A 377 -11.90 6.30 -2.01
N VAL A 378 -11.56 7.38 -2.73
CA VAL A 378 -10.29 8.10 -2.56
C VAL A 378 -10.22 8.80 -1.20
N GLN A 379 -11.34 9.32 -0.69
CA GLN A 379 -11.39 9.87 0.67
C GLN A 379 -11.05 8.79 1.70
N ASP A 380 -11.64 7.60 1.60
CA ASP A 380 -11.36 6.51 2.52
C ASP A 380 -9.90 6.03 2.41
N PHE A 381 -9.36 5.95 1.19
CA PHE A 381 -7.96 5.63 0.97
C PHE A 381 -7.00 6.67 1.58
N ASN A 382 -7.33 7.97 1.52
CA ASN A 382 -6.54 9.01 2.18
C ASN A 382 -6.46 8.80 3.70
N TYR A 383 -7.58 8.45 4.34
CA TYR A 383 -7.60 8.17 5.77
C TYR A 383 -6.89 6.87 6.14
N LEU A 384 -6.88 5.88 5.24
CA LEU A 384 -6.07 4.67 5.41
C LEU A 384 -4.57 4.98 5.30
N LEU A 385 -4.18 5.81 4.33
CA LEU A 385 -2.78 6.17 4.07
C LEU A 385 -2.19 7.05 5.19
N ASP A 386 -2.95 8.03 5.68
CA ASP A 386 -2.58 8.86 6.82
C ASP A 386 -3.74 9.00 7.82
N PRO A 387 -3.81 8.12 8.83
CA PRO A 387 -4.85 8.17 9.84
C PRO A 387 -4.58 9.24 10.92
N LYS A 388 -3.57 10.11 10.78
CA LYS A 388 -3.23 11.12 11.81
C LYS A 388 -4.41 11.99 12.18
N ASP A 389 -5.13 12.48 11.19
CA ASP A 389 -6.34 13.28 11.39
C ASP A 389 -7.40 12.52 12.19
N MET A 390 -7.58 11.23 11.90
CA MET A 390 -8.54 10.36 12.59
C MET A 390 -8.14 10.10 14.04
N ARG A 391 -6.86 9.85 14.29
CA ARG A 391 -6.34 9.67 15.65
C ARG A 391 -6.48 10.97 16.46
N GLU A 392 -6.22 12.12 15.85
CA GLU A 392 -6.38 13.42 16.50
C GLU A 392 -7.86 13.69 16.84
N VAL A 393 -8.74 13.46 15.87
CA VAL A 393 -10.20 13.53 16.04
C VAL A 393 -10.66 12.62 17.18
N HIS A 394 -10.16 11.39 17.22
CA HIS A 394 -10.50 10.43 18.27
C HIS A 394 -9.98 10.85 19.65
N GLY A 395 -8.76 11.37 19.74
CA GLY A 395 -8.20 11.87 20.99
C GLY A 395 -9.04 13.01 21.60
N TYR A 396 -9.53 13.94 20.77
CA TYR A 396 -10.45 14.98 21.26
C TYR A 396 -11.81 14.45 21.68
N TYR A 397 -12.32 13.41 21.00
CA TYR A 397 -13.54 12.74 21.41
C TYR A 397 -13.38 12.13 22.82
N LEU A 398 -12.28 11.41 23.07
CA LEU A 398 -11.99 10.83 24.39
C LEU A 398 -11.86 11.90 25.49
N ALA A 399 -11.13 12.99 25.22
CA ALA A 399 -11.02 14.12 26.15
C ALA A 399 -12.40 14.70 26.52
N MET A 400 -13.30 14.84 25.54
CA MET A 400 -14.68 15.27 25.76
C MET A 400 -15.49 14.25 26.58
N GLN A 401 -15.25 12.95 26.40
CA GLN A 401 -15.91 11.90 27.18
C GLN A 401 -15.49 11.89 28.65
N GLU A 402 -14.20 12.13 28.92
CA GLU A 402 -13.60 12.16 30.25
C GLU A 402 -13.93 13.45 31.04
N GLY A 403 -14.69 14.36 30.43
CA GLY A 403 -15.08 15.62 31.06
C GLY A 403 -13.96 16.67 31.06
N GLU A 404 -12.93 16.48 30.23
CA GLU A 404 -11.92 17.51 30.02
C GLU A 404 -12.53 18.72 29.29
N ALA A 405 -12.06 19.92 29.64
CA ALA A 405 -12.57 21.16 29.06
C ALA A 405 -12.12 21.31 27.60
N VAL A 406 -12.95 20.87 26.65
CA VAL A 406 -12.75 21.10 25.21
C VAL A 406 -13.44 22.41 24.79
N PRO A 407 -12.72 23.39 24.21
CA PRO A 407 -13.34 24.63 23.75
C PRO A 407 -14.45 24.39 22.72
N PHE A 408 -15.60 25.06 22.87
CA PHE A 408 -16.77 24.91 21.99
C PHE A 408 -16.41 24.95 20.49
N ARG A 409 -15.61 25.94 20.06
CA ARG A 409 -15.18 26.05 18.65
C ARG A 409 -14.43 24.80 18.16
N ARG A 410 -13.62 24.19 19.03
CA ARG A 410 -12.82 22.99 18.72
C ARG A 410 -13.71 21.75 18.66
N ALA A 411 -14.62 21.59 19.61
CA ALA A 411 -15.60 20.50 19.62
C ALA A 411 -16.55 20.57 18.41
N ARG A 412 -16.99 21.78 18.02
CA ARG A 412 -17.79 21.99 16.81
C ARG A 412 -17.01 21.62 15.54
N HIS A 413 -15.76 22.08 15.42
CA HIS A 413 -14.91 21.72 14.28
C HIS A 413 -14.67 20.21 14.19
N LEU A 414 -14.47 19.56 15.34
CA LEU A 414 -14.35 18.11 15.44
C LEU A 414 -15.58 17.38 14.89
N LEU A 415 -16.78 17.78 15.31
CA LEU A 415 -18.02 17.17 14.83
C LEU A 415 -18.19 17.32 13.32
N LEU A 416 -17.86 18.49 12.76
CA LEU A 416 -17.89 18.68 11.31
C LEU A 416 -16.94 17.72 10.59
N ARG A 417 -15.73 17.50 11.12
CA ARG A 417 -14.79 16.50 10.55
C ARG A 417 -15.36 15.09 10.64
N VAL A 418 -15.83 14.65 11.81
CA VAL A 418 -16.44 13.32 11.98
C VAL A 418 -17.62 13.13 11.03
N MET A 419 -18.47 14.16 10.89
CA MET A 419 -19.60 14.15 9.96
C MET A 419 -19.16 13.95 8.50
N THR A 420 -18.09 14.62 8.04
CA THR A 420 -17.59 14.43 6.66
C THR A 420 -16.97 13.05 6.43
N ILE A 421 -16.74 12.27 7.47
CA ILE A 421 -16.21 10.90 7.39
C ILE A 421 -17.36 9.88 7.47
N ALA A 422 -18.25 10.09 8.45
CA ALA A 422 -19.26 9.14 8.86
C ALA A 422 -20.54 9.21 8.01
N VAL A 423 -20.96 10.41 7.59
CA VAL A 423 -22.23 10.62 6.89
C VAL A 423 -21.99 10.57 5.39
N SER A 424 -22.49 9.53 4.72
CA SER A 424 -22.31 9.34 3.27
C SER A 424 -23.34 10.10 2.41
N SER A 425 -24.54 10.33 2.94
CA SER A 425 -25.62 11.08 2.30
C SER A 425 -25.28 12.58 2.23
N GLU A 426 -25.28 13.14 1.02
CA GLU A 426 -25.02 14.57 0.81
C GLU A 426 -26.11 15.44 1.43
N ALA A 427 -27.37 15.03 1.30
CA ALA A 427 -28.52 15.74 1.88
C ALA A 427 -28.44 15.76 3.42
N ASP A 428 -28.12 14.63 4.05
CA ASP A 428 -28.00 14.56 5.50
C ASP A 428 -26.77 15.29 6.01
N ARG A 429 -25.64 15.19 5.28
CA ARG A 429 -24.42 15.91 5.63
C ARG A 429 -24.61 17.42 5.53
N PHE A 430 -25.30 17.90 4.50
CA PHE A 430 -25.64 19.31 4.37
C PHE A 430 -26.55 19.76 5.50
N GLN A 431 -27.63 19.03 5.76
CA GLN A 431 -28.55 19.37 6.83
C GLN A 431 -27.83 19.36 8.18
N LEU A 432 -27.16 18.27 8.54
CA LEU A 432 -26.42 18.15 9.79
C LEU A 432 -25.34 19.22 9.93
N GLY A 433 -24.64 19.56 8.85
CA GLY A 433 -23.67 20.65 8.83
C GLY A 433 -24.32 21.97 9.21
N PHE A 434 -25.48 22.28 8.61
CA PHE A 434 -26.26 23.47 8.93
C PHE A 434 -26.72 23.47 10.39
N GLU A 435 -27.20 22.34 10.90
CA GLU A 435 -27.66 22.19 12.29
C GLU A 435 -26.49 22.34 13.27
N ILE A 436 -25.31 21.78 12.96
CA ILE A 436 -24.08 21.93 13.76
C ILE A 436 -23.59 23.38 13.79
N GLU A 437 -23.70 24.08 12.66
CA GLU A 437 -23.37 25.51 12.60
C GLU A 437 -24.40 26.36 13.37
N GLY A 438 -25.67 25.96 13.36
CA GLY A 438 -26.79 26.65 14.00
C GLY A 438 -27.05 26.33 15.47
N MET A 439 -26.30 25.40 16.09
CA MET A 439 -26.58 24.85 17.44
C MET A 439 -26.87 25.87 18.54
N LEU A 440 -26.30 27.07 18.46
CA LEU A 440 -26.54 28.18 19.41
C LEU A 440 -28.01 28.62 19.47
N HIS A 441 -28.82 28.26 18.47
CA HIS A 441 -30.26 28.53 18.44
C HIS A 441 -31.10 27.55 19.26
N TYR A 442 -30.53 26.39 19.67
CA TYR A 442 -31.26 25.23 20.17
C TYR A 442 -30.98 24.93 21.65
N ALA A 443 -29.77 25.21 22.14
CA ALA A 443 -29.32 24.78 23.47
C ALA A 443 -29.05 25.95 24.42
N GLN A 444 -29.29 25.72 25.72
CA GLN A 444 -28.84 26.61 26.81
C GLN A 444 -27.42 26.23 27.30
N ASP A 445 -27.00 24.99 27.04
CA ASP A 445 -25.68 24.43 27.35
C ASP A 445 -25.20 23.58 26.16
N ASP A 446 -24.14 24.04 25.51
CA ASP A 446 -23.63 23.46 24.26
C ASP A 446 -22.87 22.14 24.46
N GLY A 447 -22.30 21.92 25.66
CA GLY A 447 -21.44 20.75 25.94
C GLY A 447 -22.16 19.41 25.79
N PRO A 448 -23.29 19.20 26.49
CA PRO A 448 -24.07 17.95 26.40
C PRO A 448 -24.61 17.63 25.00
N LEU A 449 -24.95 18.67 24.22
CA LEU A 449 -25.44 18.51 22.85
C LEU A 449 -24.32 18.02 21.92
N LEU A 450 -23.16 18.66 21.98
CA LEU A 450 -21.99 18.28 21.18
C LEU A 450 -21.52 16.85 21.53
N LYS A 451 -21.54 16.51 22.82
CA LYS A 451 -21.22 15.17 23.29
C LYS A 451 -22.17 14.12 22.72
N GLY A 452 -23.49 14.35 22.84
CA GLY A 452 -24.49 13.41 22.33
C GLY A 452 -24.40 13.20 20.83
N LEU A 453 -24.07 14.24 20.04
CA LEU A 453 -23.91 14.09 18.59
C LEU A 453 -22.65 13.31 18.23
N ALA A 454 -21.56 13.50 18.98
CA ALA A 454 -20.38 12.69 18.79
C ALA A 454 -20.68 11.21 19.10
N ASP A 455 -21.40 10.93 20.19
CA ASP A 455 -21.82 9.57 20.53
C ASP A 455 -22.67 8.95 19.43
N ILE A 456 -23.64 9.69 18.87
CA ILE A 456 -24.42 9.24 17.71
C ILE A 456 -23.53 8.94 16.50
N PHE A 457 -22.56 9.81 16.18
CA PHE A 457 -21.68 9.57 15.05
C PHE A 457 -20.79 8.34 15.25
N TYR A 458 -20.25 8.12 16.45
CA TYR A 458 -19.44 6.95 16.75
C TYR A 458 -20.27 5.67 16.78
N ASP A 459 -21.40 5.68 17.47
CA ASP A 459 -22.19 4.48 17.75
C ASP A 459 -23.06 4.08 16.55
N LEU A 460 -23.64 5.04 15.81
CA LEU A 460 -24.64 4.76 14.78
C LEU A 460 -24.15 4.96 13.34
N TYR A 461 -23.23 5.92 13.09
CA TYR A 461 -22.70 6.15 11.74
C TYR A 461 -21.38 5.42 11.46
N LEU A 462 -20.39 5.59 12.34
CA LEU A 462 -19.09 4.95 12.19
C LEU A 462 -19.14 3.48 12.62
N LYS A 463 -19.88 3.18 13.70
CA LYS A 463 -19.98 1.84 14.27
C LYS A 463 -18.62 1.21 14.59
N VAL A 464 -17.71 2.04 15.11
CA VAL A 464 -16.37 1.63 15.54
C VAL A 464 -16.29 1.58 17.06
N ASP A 465 -15.41 0.74 17.61
CA ASP A 465 -15.15 0.76 19.05
C ASP A 465 -14.60 2.12 19.47
N ARG A 466 -15.42 2.88 20.20
CA ARG A 466 -15.09 4.22 20.69
C ARG A 466 -13.97 4.26 21.73
N ARG A 467 -13.51 3.13 22.28
CA ARG A 467 -12.38 3.08 23.21
C ARG A 467 -11.07 2.77 22.51
N ASN A 468 -11.12 1.92 21.50
CA ASN A 468 -9.95 1.51 20.74
C ASN A 468 -10.34 1.28 19.27
N PRO A 469 -10.55 2.36 18.49
CA PRO A 469 -11.02 2.26 17.13
C PRO A 469 -9.92 1.70 16.23
N ASP A 470 -10.24 0.61 15.54
CA ASP A 470 -9.42 0.07 14.46
C ASP A 470 -9.74 0.79 13.14
N TRP A 471 -9.15 1.99 12.98
CA TRP A 471 -9.35 2.80 11.78
C TRP A 471 -8.87 2.11 10.51
N GLU A 472 -7.81 1.31 10.60
CA GLU A 472 -7.25 0.58 9.46
C GLU A 472 -8.26 -0.44 8.95
N ARG A 473 -8.81 -1.27 9.84
CA ARG A 473 -9.90 -2.21 9.51
C ARG A 473 -11.13 -1.49 8.97
N TYR A 474 -11.53 -0.38 9.58
CA TYR A 474 -12.70 0.39 9.17
C TYR A 474 -12.58 0.94 7.75
N PHE A 475 -11.50 1.66 7.44
CA PHE A 475 -11.31 2.25 6.11
C PHE A 475 -11.02 1.18 5.05
N MET A 476 -10.28 0.11 5.39
CA MET A 476 -10.09 -1.01 4.48
C MET A 476 -11.45 -1.64 4.09
N GLY A 477 -12.32 -1.91 5.08
CA GLY A 477 -13.64 -2.45 4.81
C GLY A 477 -14.47 -1.56 3.88
N ARG A 478 -14.45 -0.24 4.11
CA ARG A 478 -15.14 0.73 3.24
C ARG A 478 -14.58 0.78 1.82
N ILE A 479 -13.27 0.73 1.67
CA ILE A 479 -12.61 0.71 0.35
C ILE A 479 -13.07 -0.54 -0.41
N LEU A 480 -13.00 -1.72 0.21
CA LEU A 480 -13.39 -2.99 -0.42
C LEU A 480 -14.86 -3.00 -0.84
N VAL A 481 -15.78 -2.54 0.01
CA VAL A 481 -17.20 -2.44 -0.36
C VAL A 481 -17.41 -1.50 -1.56
N LYS A 482 -16.63 -0.41 -1.63
CA LYS A 482 -16.69 0.57 -2.72
C LYS A 482 -15.97 0.13 -3.99
N MET A 483 -15.28 -1.00 -4.02
CA MET A 483 -14.68 -1.57 -5.24
C MET A 483 -15.72 -2.34 -6.08
N ASP A 484 -16.96 -1.85 -6.13
CA ASP A 484 -18.14 -2.47 -6.74
C ASP A 484 -18.04 -2.65 -8.27
N LYS A 485 -17.04 -2.05 -8.92
CA LYS A 485 -16.72 -2.28 -10.34
C LYS A 485 -15.56 -3.25 -10.56
N HIS A 486 -14.95 -3.77 -9.50
CA HIS A 486 -13.87 -4.74 -9.62
C HIS A 486 -14.34 -6.01 -10.35
N PRO A 487 -13.59 -6.56 -11.33
CA PRO A 487 -14.04 -7.72 -12.11
C PRO A 487 -14.40 -8.93 -11.23
N ARG A 488 -13.63 -9.16 -10.17
CA ARG A 488 -13.80 -10.28 -9.23
C ARG A 488 -14.42 -9.85 -7.89
N TYR A 489 -15.33 -8.88 -7.94
CA TYR A 489 -15.92 -8.29 -6.74
C TYR A 489 -16.60 -9.33 -5.84
N SER A 490 -17.47 -10.15 -6.40
CA SER A 490 -18.20 -11.17 -5.64
C SER A 490 -17.40 -12.40 -5.27
N GLU A 491 -16.46 -12.79 -6.13
CA GLU A 491 -15.61 -13.95 -5.89
C GLU A 491 -14.55 -13.69 -4.83
N GLU A 492 -13.88 -12.53 -4.87
CA GLU A 492 -12.69 -12.27 -4.04
C GLU A 492 -12.84 -11.06 -3.12
N ILE A 493 -13.30 -9.92 -3.64
CA ILE A 493 -13.32 -8.67 -2.85
C ILE A 493 -14.32 -8.75 -1.69
N LEU A 494 -15.51 -9.33 -1.91
CA LEU A 494 -16.48 -9.55 -0.85
C LEU A 494 -15.96 -10.53 0.21
N GLU A 495 -15.25 -11.58 -0.19
CA GLU A 495 -14.63 -12.51 0.76
C GLU A 495 -13.57 -11.81 1.62
N GLN A 496 -12.70 -11.02 0.99
CA GLN A 496 -11.71 -10.20 1.67
C GLN A 496 -12.39 -9.21 2.62
N TYR A 497 -13.46 -8.54 2.18
CA TYR A 497 -14.24 -7.65 3.02
C TYR A 497 -14.77 -8.37 4.27
N TYR A 498 -15.44 -9.52 4.12
CA TYR A 498 -15.95 -10.28 5.25
C TYR A 498 -14.85 -10.75 6.21
N ARG A 499 -13.68 -11.10 5.67
CA ARG A 499 -12.50 -11.46 6.46
C ARG A 499 -11.98 -10.28 7.28
N VAL A 500 -11.88 -9.10 6.67
CA VAL A 500 -11.42 -7.86 7.32
C VAL A 500 -12.42 -7.39 8.36
N THR A 501 -13.73 -7.38 8.05
CA THR A 501 -14.77 -6.88 8.95
C THR A 501 -15.31 -7.93 9.90
N GLY A 502 -14.86 -9.18 9.85
CA GLY A 502 -15.37 -10.25 10.72
C GLY A 502 -16.86 -10.58 10.49
N GLY A 503 -17.42 -10.18 9.34
CA GLY A 503 -18.84 -10.32 9.03
C GLY A 503 -19.76 -9.33 9.73
N GLU A 504 -19.22 -8.40 10.53
CA GLU A 504 -19.96 -7.35 11.22
C GLU A 504 -20.22 -6.19 10.25
N GLU A 505 -21.39 -6.23 9.61
CA GLU A 505 -22.08 -5.13 8.93
C GLU A 505 -21.45 -4.50 7.67
N VAL A 506 -22.05 -4.90 6.55
CA VAL A 506 -22.65 -4.13 5.44
C VAL A 506 -22.74 -5.16 4.32
N ARG A 507 -23.96 -5.59 3.95
CA ARG A 507 -24.13 -6.14 2.61
C ARG A 507 -23.75 -4.99 1.69
N GLY A 508 -22.64 -5.14 0.96
CA GLY A 508 -22.36 -4.28 -0.19
C GLY A 508 -23.57 -4.28 -1.14
N PRO A 509 -23.60 -3.39 -2.15
CA PRO A 509 -24.65 -3.46 -3.17
C PRO A 509 -24.81 -4.91 -3.63
N GLU A 510 -26.04 -5.45 -3.56
CA GLU A 510 -26.29 -6.85 -3.92
C GLU A 510 -25.61 -7.14 -5.25
N ASP A 511 -24.81 -8.21 -5.31
CA ASP A 511 -24.21 -8.60 -6.57
C ASP A 511 -25.30 -9.13 -7.50
N ARG A 512 -25.67 -8.29 -8.46
CA ARG A 512 -26.69 -8.55 -9.47
C ARG A 512 -26.07 -8.95 -10.80
N ARG A 513 -24.74 -9.05 -10.91
CA ARG A 513 -24.06 -9.33 -12.18
C ARG A 513 -24.48 -10.66 -12.78
N GLU A 514 -24.49 -11.75 -12.01
CA GLU A 514 -24.95 -13.06 -12.50
C GLU A 514 -26.42 -13.01 -12.96
N LEU A 515 -27.27 -12.30 -12.21
CA LEU A 515 -28.67 -12.10 -12.58
C LEU A 515 -28.78 -11.29 -13.88
N ILE A 516 -28.04 -10.20 -14.01
CA ILE A 516 -28.04 -9.33 -15.20
C ILE A 516 -27.49 -10.09 -16.41
N GLU A 517 -26.42 -10.87 -16.27
CA GLU A 517 -25.86 -11.69 -17.35
C GLU A 517 -26.84 -12.79 -17.79
N ARG A 518 -27.46 -13.47 -16.83
CA ARG A 518 -28.51 -14.48 -17.12
C ARG A 518 -29.68 -13.83 -17.86
N LEU A 519 -30.19 -12.70 -17.38
CA LEU A 519 -31.29 -11.98 -17.99
C LEU A 519 -30.93 -11.40 -19.38
N ARG A 520 -29.69 -10.96 -19.55
CA ARG A 520 -29.16 -10.48 -20.84
C ARG A 520 -29.13 -11.59 -21.89
N GLY A 521 -28.89 -12.83 -21.46
CA GLY A 521 -28.91 -14.02 -22.33
C GLY A 521 -30.24 -14.22 -23.07
N PHE A 522 -31.34 -13.66 -22.57
CA PHE A 522 -32.66 -13.72 -23.22
C PHE A 522 -32.86 -12.67 -24.33
N ILE A 523 -31.92 -11.75 -24.56
CA ILE A 523 -32.03 -10.77 -25.64
C ILE A 523 -31.69 -11.48 -26.98
N PRO A 524 -32.63 -11.62 -27.93
CA PRO A 524 -32.38 -12.30 -29.20
C PRO A 524 -31.52 -11.44 -30.14
N GLU A 525 -30.92 -12.04 -31.17
CA GLU A 525 -30.08 -11.33 -32.16
C GLU A 525 -30.80 -10.17 -32.89
N ASN A 526 -32.12 -10.25 -33.05
CA ASN A 526 -32.93 -9.25 -33.75
C ASN A 526 -34.08 -8.73 -32.86
N PRO A 527 -33.79 -8.04 -31.74
CA PRO A 527 -34.77 -7.75 -30.69
C PRO A 527 -35.87 -6.81 -31.18
N LEU A 528 -35.56 -5.87 -32.08
CA LEU A 528 -36.53 -4.92 -32.63
C LEU A 528 -37.63 -5.58 -33.47
N ARG A 529 -37.38 -6.76 -34.05
CA ARG A 529 -38.41 -7.52 -34.80
C ARG A 529 -39.34 -8.28 -33.88
N GLN A 530 -38.92 -8.52 -32.64
CA GLN A 530 -39.62 -9.31 -31.64
C GLN A 530 -40.43 -8.45 -30.65
N SER A 531 -40.77 -7.22 -31.04
CA SER A 531 -41.50 -6.29 -30.20
C SER A 531 -42.56 -5.53 -31.00
N PHE A 532 -43.72 -5.28 -30.37
CA PHE A 532 -44.69 -4.30 -30.86
C PHE A 532 -44.36 -2.85 -30.41
N ASP A 533 -43.25 -2.62 -29.69
CA ASP A 533 -42.73 -1.30 -29.29
C ASP A 533 -41.23 -1.08 -29.66
N PRO A 534 -40.86 -1.19 -30.95
CA PRO A 534 -39.46 -1.24 -31.38
C PRO A 534 -38.69 0.08 -31.13
N GLN A 535 -39.37 1.23 -31.11
CA GLN A 535 -38.71 2.53 -30.91
C GLN A 535 -38.18 2.69 -29.48
N ARG A 536 -39.00 2.36 -28.47
CA ARG A 536 -38.59 2.45 -27.07
C ARG A 536 -37.64 1.31 -26.68
N LEU A 537 -37.84 0.12 -27.25
CA LEU A 537 -36.91 -0.99 -27.10
C LEU A 537 -35.51 -0.60 -27.59
N ARG A 538 -35.39 0.02 -28.78
CA ARG A 538 -34.10 0.51 -29.31
C ARG A 538 -33.43 1.49 -28.37
N ALA A 539 -34.17 2.48 -27.85
CA ALA A 539 -33.60 3.49 -26.95
C ALA A 539 -33.05 2.87 -25.65
N ARG A 540 -33.80 1.94 -25.04
CA ARG A 540 -33.37 1.26 -23.81
C ARG A 540 -32.20 0.31 -24.04
N LEU A 541 -32.21 -0.45 -25.14
CA LEU A 541 -31.08 -1.31 -25.52
C LEU A 541 -29.79 -0.50 -25.71
N GLN A 542 -29.87 0.64 -26.39
CA GLN A 542 -28.71 1.51 -26.58
C GLN A 542 -28.14 2.05 -25.25
N ILE A 543 -29.02 2.44 -24.31
CA ILE A 543 -28.59 2.89 -22.97
C ILE A 543 -27.98 1.71 -22.20
N PHE A 544 -28.60 0.54 -22.25
CA PHE A 544 -28.12 -0.68 -21.60
C PHE A 544 -26.74 -1.10 -22.13
N GLU A 545 -26.55 -1.17 -23.45
CA GLU A 545 -25.27 -1.53 -24.08
C GLU A 545 -24.15 -0.55 -23.71
N ASN A 546 -24.46 0.75 -23.64
CA ASN A 546 -23.50 1.76 -23.22
C ASN A 546 -23.13 1.63 -21.73
N GLN A 547 -24.11 1.40 -20.85
CA GLN A 547 -23.90 1.36 -19.39
C GLN A 547 -23.32 0.03 -18.89
N TRP A 548 -23.54 -1.06 -19.63
CA TRP A 548 -23.03 -2.39 -19.27
C TRP A 548 -21.49 -2.42 -19.16
N ALA A 549 -20.80 -1.68 -20.02
CA ALA A 549 -19.34 -1.60 -19.99
C ALA A 549 -18.80 -0.84 -18.76
N ASP A 550 -19.61 0.05 -18.16
CA ASP A 550 -19.17 0.99 -17.13
C ASP A 550 -19.52 0.55 -15.70
N ASN A 551 -20.69 -0.05 -15.49
CA ASN A 551 -21.10 -0.58 -14.18
C ASN A 551 -22.06 -1.79 -14.31
N PRO A 552 -21.53 -3.01 -14.43
CA PRO A 552 -22.34 -4.22 -14.62
C PRO A 552 -23.15 -4.63 -13.37
N ASN A 553 -22.93 -3.99 -12.21
CA ASN A 553 -23.67 -4.26 -10.97
C ASN A 553 -24.75 -3.20 -10.65
N SER A 554 -25.03 -2.30 -11.59
CA SER A 554 -25.97 -1.19 -11.37
C SER A 554 -27.43 -1.68 -11.29
N GLU A 555 -28.15 -1.28 -10.24
CA GLU A 555 -29.60 -1.50 -10.16
C GLU A 555 -30.34 -0.80 -11.31
N GLY A 556 -29.89 0.38 -11.73
CA GLY A 556 -30.43 1.08 -12.90
C GLY A 556 -30.27 0.28 -14.20
N LEU A 557 -29.16 -0.46 -14.32
CA LEU A 557 -28.92 -1.36 -15.44
C LEU A 557 -29.86 -2.56 -15.43
N LEU A 558 -30.13 -3.13 -14.24
CA LEU A 558 -31.14 -4.17 -14.08
C LEU A 558 -32.55 -3.65 -14.42
N ARG A 559 -32.93 -2.45 -13.96
CA ARG A 559 -34.22 -1.80 -14.33
C ARG A 559 -34.35 -1.61 -15.85
N LEU A 560 -33.27 -1.17 -16.50
CA LEU A 560 -33.23 -1.04 -17.97
C LEU A 560 -33.45 -2.40 -18.65
N LEU A 561 -32.79 -3.45 -18.16
CA LEU A 561 -32.89 -4.80 -18.69
C LEU A 561 -34.30 -5.39 -18.51
N VAL A 562 -34.91 -5.25 -17.33
CA VAL A 562 -36.32 -5.61 -17.09
C VAL A 562 -37.22 -4.90 -18.11
N GLY A 563 -36.98 -3.61 -18.34
CA GLY A 563 -37.74 -2.81 -19.29
C GLY A 563 -37.56 -3.21 -20.76
N VAL A 564 -36.41 -3.76 -21.12
CA VAL A 564 -36.11 -4.37 -22.43
C VAL A 564 -36.86 -5.69 -22.56
N LEU A 565 -36.74 -6.58 -21.58
CA LEU A 565 -37.30 -7.93 -21.59
C LEU A 565 -38.83 -7.95 -21.63
N ILE A 566 -39.52 -7.08 -20.87
CA ILE A 566 -40.99 -6.97 -20.90
C ILE A 566 -41.49 -6.60 -22.31
N ARG A 567 -40.69 -5.86 -23.10
CA ARG A 567 -41.05 -5.41 -24.45
C ARG A 567 -40.76 -6.44 -25.55
N LEU A 568 -40.15 -7.58 -25.25
CA LEU A 568 -39.87 -8.65 -26.20
C LEU A 568 -41.09 -9.58 -26.41
N ASP A 569 -42.27 -8.99 -26.52
CA ASP A 569 -43.58 -9.67 -26.46
C ASP A 569 -43.90 -10.59 -27.63
N ARG A 570 -43.03 -10.63 -28.65
CA ARG A 570 -43.13 -11.54 -29.79
C ARG A 570 -42.04 -12.61 -29.83
N CYS A 571 -41.20 -12.71 -28.80
CA CYS A 571 -40.26 -13.81 -28.67
C CYS A 571 -40.98 -15.14 -28.42
N GLU A 572 -40.44 -16.24 -28.96
CA GLU A 572 -41.00 -17.57 -28.74
C GLU A 572 -40.94 -17.98 -27.26
N ASP A 573 -39.87 -17.57 -26.56
CA ASP A 573 -39.64 -17.87 -25.14
C ASP A 573 -40.18 -16.78 -24.19
N TYR A 574 -41.14 -15.95 -24.63
CA TYR A 574 -41.59 -14.79 -23.85
C TYR A 574 -42.15 -15.13 -22.47
N GLU A 575 -42.87 -16.25 -22.31
CA GLU A 575 -43.37 -16.67 -20.98
C GLU A 575 -42.24 -17.15 -20.06
N GLU A 576 -41.15 -17.70 -20.60
CA GLU A 576 -39.96 -18.05 -19.82
C GLU A 576 -39.24 -16.79 -19.32
N ILE A 577 -39.11 -15.78 -20.19
CA ILE A 577 -38.60 -14.46 -19.82
C ILE A 577 -39.43 -13.86 -18.67
N VAL A 578 -40.76 -13.90 -18.78
CA VAL A 578 -41.67 -13.38 -17.73
C VAL A 578 -41.50 -14.18 -16.43
N GLY A 579 -41.37 -15.50 -16.49
CA GLY A 579 -41.13 -16.34 -15.30
C GLY A 579 -39.79 -16.06 -14.60
N GLU A 580 -38.75 -15.65 -15.34
CA GLU A 580 -37.49 -15.17 -14.74
C GLU A 580 -37.66 -13.77 -14.11
N LEU A 581 -38.44 -12.89 -14.73
CA LEU A 581 -38.73 -11.56 -14.18
C LEU A 581 -39.57 -11.61 -12.89
N GLU A 582 -40.44 -12.61 -12.74
CA GLU A 582 -41.18 -12.88 -11.49
C GLU A 582 -40.26 -13.25 -10.31
N LYS A 583 -39.02 -13.67 -10.57
CA LYS A 583 -38.01 -14.01 -9.55
C LYS A 583 -37.11 -12.83 -9.18
N VAL A 584 -37.19 -11.72 -9.92
CA VAL A 584 -36.44 -10.49 -9.64
C VAL A 584 -37.15 -9.72 -8.52
N ASP A 585 -36.40 -9.02 -7.68
CA ASP A 585 -36.94 -8.20 -6.61
C ASP A 585 -38.03 -7.24 -7.11
N GLY A 586 -39.18 -7.26 -6.43
CA GLY A 586 -40.34 -6.44 -6.74
C GLY A 586 -40.02 -4.94 -6.71
N GLU A 587 -39.10 -4.49 -5.85
CA GLU A 587 -38.65 -3.09 -5.79
C GLU A 587 -37.97 -2.63 -7.09
N VAL A 588 -37.37 -3.54 -7.84
CA VAL A 588 -36.75 -3.26 -9.15
C VAL A 588 -37.79 -3.33 -10.27
N VAL A 589 -38.68 -4.32 -10.22
CA VAL A 589 -39.63 -4.63 -11.30
C VAL A 589 -40.82 -3.68 -11.31
N ARG A 590 -41.35 -3.29 -10.13
CA ARG A 590 -42.57 -2.49 -10.00
C ARG A 590 -42.45 -1.09 -10.62
N PRO A 591 -41.38 -0.29 -10.38
CA PRO A 591 -41.26 1.04 -11.00
C PRO A 591 -41.25 0.96 -12.53
N VAL A 592 -40.57 -0.04 -13.09
CA VAL A 592 -40.49 -0.26 -14.53
C VAL A 592 -41.86 -0.66 -15.10
N CYS A 593 -42.60 -1.52 -14.40
CA CYS A 593 -43.93 -1.94 -14.82
C CYS A 593 -44.95 -0.79 -14.73
N ALA A 594 -44.90 0.02 -13.66
CA ALA A 594 -45.73 1.21 -13.50
C ALA A 594 -45.52 2.19 -14.67
N GLU A 595 -44.25 2.48 -14.99
CA GLU A 595 -43.86 3.32 -16.13
C GLU A 595 -44.43 2.77 -17.45
N ILE A 596 -44.39 1.45 -17.67
CA ILE A 596 -44.94 0.81 -18.89
C ILE A 596 -46.47 0.95 -18.95
N VAL A 597 -47.16 0.77 -17.84
CA VAL A 597 -48.63 0.85 -17.76
C VAL A 597 -49.13 2.27 -18.01
N GLU A 598 -48.43 3.29 -17.52
CA GLU A 598 -48.73 4.69 -17.83
C GLU A 598 -48.48 5.03 -19.31
N GLN A 599 -47.43 4.46 -19.90
CA GLN A 599 -47.03 4.74 -21.28
C GLN A 599 -47.92 4.10 -22.33
N ILE A 600 -48.51 2.94 -22.03
CA ILE A 600 -49.33 2.17 -22.97
C ILE A 600 -50.80 2.30 -22.57
N ALA A 601 -51.56 3.04 -23.38
CA ALA A 601 -53.00 3.21 -23.15
C ALA A 601 -53.74 1.87 -23.24
N GLU A 602 -54.80 1.71 -22.45
CA GLU A 602 -55.62 0.49 -22.40
C GLU A 602 -56.25 0.11 -23.76
N LYS A 603 -56.47 1.10 -24.62
CA LYS A 603 -57.04 0.94 -25.97
C LYS A 603 -56.02 0.56 -27.05
N ASP A 604 -54.73 0.53 -26.73
CA ASP A 604 -53.68 0.15 -27.67
C ASP A 604 -53.63 -1.37 -27.84
N GLN A 605 -54.31 -1.87 -28.88
CA GLN A 605 -54.41 -3.30 -29.16
C GLN A 605 -53.08 -3.92 -29.60
N GLN A 606 -52.15 -3.15 -30.16
CA GLN A 606 -50.88 -3.70 -30.65
C GLN A 606 -49.91 -3.99 -29.52
N ARG A 607 -49.89 -3.17 -28.47
CA ARG A 607 -48.98 -3.31 -27.32
C ARG A 607 -49.65 -3.89 -26.07
N GLN A 608 -50.82 -4.53 -26.26
CA GLN A 608 -51.64 -5.00 -25.15
C GLN A 608 -50.96 -6.13 -24.35
N THR A 609 -50.16 -6.98 -25.01
CA THR A 609 -49.39 -8.05 -24.35
C THR A 609 -48.38 -7.46 -23.36
N ILE A 610 -47.56 -6.48 -23.79
CA ILE A 610 -46.61 -5.74 -22.96
C ILE A 610 -47.31 -5.15 -21.71
N ARG A 611 -48.45 -4.50 -21.91
CA ARG A 611 -49.22 -3.88 -20.82
C ARG A 611 -49.81 -4.91 -19.85
N LYS A 612 -50.33 -6.03 -20.34
CA LYS A 612 -50.88 -7.11 -19.51
C LYS A 612 -49.79 -7.78 -18.67
N THR A 613 -48.61 -8.00 -19.24
CA THR A 613 -47.45 -8.52 -18.52
C THR A 613 -47.01 -7.57 -17.42
N ALA A 614 -46.91 -6.27 -17.71
CA ALA A 614 -46.57 -5.27 -16.69
C ALA A 614 -47.61 -5.23 -15.55
N LEU A 615 -48.91 -5.34 -15.85
CA LEU A 615 -49.96 -5.44 -14.84
C LEU A 615 -49.88 -6.73 -14.01
N ARG A 616 -49.57 -7.87 -14.65
CA ARG A 616 -49.38 -9.16 -13.95
C ARG A 616 -48.23 -9.06 -12.95
N LEU A 617 -47.09 -8.49 -13.36
CA LEU A 617 -45.91 -8.30 -12.51
C LEU A 617 -46.17 -7.29 -11.38
N LEU A 618 -46.99 -6.25 -11.61
CA LEU A 618 -47.43 -5.32 -10.55
C LEU A 618 -48.36 -5.99 -9.51
N GLN A 619 -49.18 -6.95 -9.93
CA GLN A 619 -50.17 -7.62 -9.09
C GLN A 619 -49.64 -8.90 -8.40
N GLY A 620 -48.43 -9.32 -8.72
CA GLY A 620 -47.84 -10.61 -8.34
C GLY A 620 -47.61 -10.86 -6.84
N ASP A 621 -47.73 -9.84 -5.97
CA ASP A 621 -47.58 -9.97 -4.51
C ASP A 621 -48.91 -9.86 -3.75
N GLY A 622 -49.85 -10.72 -4.12
CA GLY A 622 -51.11 -10.92 -3.38
C GLY A 622 -50.94 -11.62 -2.03
N LYS A 623 -50.14 -11.06 -1.10
CA LYS A 623 -50.33 -11.24 0.35
C LYS A 623 -50.17 -9.89 1.06
N ALA A 624 -51.33 -9.23 1.23
CA ALA A 624 -51.60 -8.04 2.05
C ALA A 624 -50.79 -6.79 1.65
N VAL A 625 -51.39 -5.66 1.28
CA VAL A 625 -52.22 -4.80 2.12
C VAL A 625 -53.12 -3.93 1.21
N ARG A 626 -54.22 -3.47 1.81
CA ARG A 626 -55.30 -2.67 1.25
C ARG A 626 -54.82 -1.37 0.60
N GLU A 627 -55.65 -0.95 -0.37
CA GLU A 627 -55.81 0.40 -0.91
C GLU A 627 -55.50 1.49 0.12
N ASP A 628 -54.54 2.35 -0.21
CA ASP A 628 -54.73 3.80 -0.16
C ASP A 628 -53.76 4.45 -1.16
N THR A 629 -54.27 5.46 -1.86
CA THR A 629 -53.61 6.30 -2.87
C THR A 629 -52.27 6.86 -2.40
N VAL A 630 -51.19 6.65 -3.18
CA VAL A 630 -49.93 7.38 -3.02
C VAL A 630 -49.41 7.82 -4.39
N GLU A 631 -49.04 9.10 -4.43
CA GLU A 631 -48.44 9.89 -5.52
C GLU A 631 -47.08 9.32 -6.02
N PRO A 632 -46.54 9.80 -7.17
CA PRO A 632 -45.49 9.08 -7.89
C PRO A 632 -44.15 9.15 -7.15
N GLU A 633 -43.57 7.98 -6.86
CA GLU A 633 -42.27 7.84 -6.20
C GLU A 633 -41.14 8.41 -7.08
N LYS A 634 -40.52 9.49 -6.56
CA LYS A 634 -39.21 9.99 -6.97
C LYS A 634 -38.18 8.89 -6.67
N GLY A 635 -37.32 8.60 -7.63
CA GLY A 635 -36.31 7.55 -7.51
C GLY A 635 -35.40 7.76 -6.30
N GLY A 636 -35.41 6.79 -5.38
CA GLY A 636 -34.35 6.46 -4.43
C GLY A 636 -33.52 7.62 -3.88
N GLU A 637 -34.15 8.73 -3.49
CA GLU A 637 -33.49 9.69 -2.60
C GLU A 637 -33.54 9.07 -1.21
N GLN A 638 -32.38 8.79 -0.61
CA GLN A 638 -32.31 8.53 0.82
C GLN A 638 -33.10 9.64 1.53
N GLN A 639 -34.16 9.25 2.24
CA GLN A 639 -35.07 10.17 2.92
C GLN A 639 -34.24 11.10 3.81
N SER A 640 -34.17 12.39 3.48
CA SER A 640 -33.34 13.34 4.22
C SER A 640 -33.77 13.43 5.69
N LEU A 641 -32.85 13.88 6.55
CA LEU A 641 -33.14 14.15 7.96
C LEU A 641 -34.36 15.08 8.15
N MET A 642 -34.49 16.11 7.29
CA MET A 642 -35.69 16.96 7.27
C MET A 642 -36.94 16.17 6.90
N ALA A 643 -36.91 15.38 5.81
CA ALA A 643 -38.04 14.55 5.39
C ALA A 643 -38.48 13.56 6.49
N SER A 644 -37.53 13.04 7.26
CA SER A 644 -37.81 12.20 8.43
C SER A 644 -38.56 12.97 9.53
N LEU A 645 -38.20 14.24 9.77
CA LEU A 645 -38.92 15.12 10.69
C LEU A 645 -40.35 15.45 10.21
N TYR A 646 -40.57 15.64 8.89
CA TYR A 646 -41.92 15.85 8.34
C TYR A 646 -42.80 14.60 8.45
N SER A 647 -42.21 13.42 8.24
CA SER A 647 -42.92 12.14 8.30
C SER A 647 -43.51 11.89 9.69
N LEU A 648 -42.87 12.40 10.76
CA LEU A 648 -43.41 12.34 12.12
C LEU A 648 -44.74 13.10 12.31
N LYS A 649 -45.15 13.93 11.34
CA LYS A 649 -46.36 14.75 11.35
C LYS A 649 -47.34 14.42 10.21
N ASP A 650 -47.12 13.34 9.47
CA ASP A 650 -47.98 12.95 8.33
C ASP A 650 -48.07 14.08 7.25
N ARG A 651 -46.94 14.76 6.95
CA ARG A 651 -46.82 15.73 5.84
C ARG A 651 -45.84 15.24 4.77
N GLU A 652 -46.18 15.47 3.50
CA GLU A 652 -45.44 14.94 2.33
C GLU A 652 -44.21 15.76 1.91
N GLU A 653 -44.19 17.10 2.05
CA GLU A 653 -43.05 17.92 1.56
C GLU A 653 -42.69 19.15 2.44
N PRO A 654 -41.39 19.56 2.46
CA PRO A 654 -40.90 20.75 3.17
C PRO A 654 -41.44 22.07 2.62
N GLY A 655 -41.75 23.03 3.50
CA GLY A 655 -42.18 24.36 3.10
C GLY A 655 -41.00 25.26 2.66
N PRO A 656 -41.22 26.28 1.80
CA PRO A 656 -40.16 27.16 1.30
C PRO A 656 -39.49 28.05 2.38
N ARG A 657 -39.92 27.96 3.64
CA ARG A 657 -39.39 28.70 4.79
C ARG A 657 -38.65 27.82 5.79
N ASP A 658 -38.66 26.50 5.60
CA ASP A 658 -38.12 25.55 6.56
C ASP A 658 -36.64 25.26 6.23
N GLN A 659 -35.78 26.26 6.45
CA GLN A 659 -34.34 26.14 6.16
C GLN A 659 -33.59 25.33 7.21
N THR A 660 -34.14 25.22 8.44
CA THR A 660 -33.61 24.41 9.54
C THR A 660 -34.70 23.60 10.22
N MET A 661 -34.31 22.51 10.89
CA MET A 661 -35.21 21.76 11.76
C MET A 661 -35.77 22.63 12.89
N TRP A 662 -34.98 23.59 13.41
CA TRP A 662 -35.47 24.49 14.46
C TRP A 662 -36.56 25.42 14.00
N GLU A 663 -36.35 26.09 12.86
CA GLU A 663 -37.33 27.02 12.33
C GLU A 663 -38.63 26.29 12.05
N TYR A 664 -38.56 25.08 11.51
CA TYR A 664 -39.72 24.23 11.35
C TYR A 664 -40.42 23.93 12.68
N VAL A 665 -39.71 23.39 13.67
CA VAL A 665 -40.27 23.05 15.01
C VAL A 665 -40.86 24.29 15.69
N ARG A 666 -40.20 25.44 15.58
CA ARG A 666 -40.64 26.72 16.16
C ARG A 666 -41.88 27.27 15.46
N ASP A 667 -41.87 27.34 14.13
CA ASP A 667 -42.96 27.91 13.33
C ASP A 667 -44.22 27.05 13.45
N GLU A 668 -44.04 25.72 13.54
CA GLU A 668 -45.11 24.75 13.80
C GLU A 668 -45.44 24.57 15.29
N LYS A 669 -44.75 25.29 16.19
CA LYS A 669 -44.98 25.33 17.64
C LYS A 669 -45.00 23.96 18.33
N TRP A 670 -44.13 23.05 17.93
CA TRP A 670 -43.98 21.73 18.54
C TRP A 670 -43.43 21.85 19.97
N THR A 671 -44.10 21.22 20.94
CA THR A 671 -43.54 21.06 22.30
C THR A 671 -42.62 19.85 22.38
N ARG A 672 -41.69 19.86 23.34
CA ARG A 672 -40.77 18.73 23.60
C ARG A 672 -41.52 17.41 23.81
N GLU A 673 -42.64 17.42 24.56
CA GLU A 673 -43.42 16.19 24.78
C GLU A 673 -44.09 15.68 23.49
N GLN A 674 -44.44 16.57 22.56
CA GLN A 674 -45.02 16.20 21.28
C GLN A 674 -43.99 15.54 20.38
N VAL A 675 -42.76 16.08 20.31
CA VAL A 675 -41.66 15.49 19.54
C VAL A 675 -41.33 14.09 20.07
N VAL A 676 -41.15 13.94 21.39
CA VAL A 676 -40.84 12.66 22.02
C VAL A 676 -41.96 11.64 21.82
N ARG A 677 -43.23 12.08 21.85
CA ARG A 677 -44.37 11.20 21.55
C ARG A 677 -44.38 10.76 20.09
N ALA A 678 -44.09 11.66 19.16
CA ALA A 678 -43.99 11.34 17.75
C ALA A 678 -42.83 10.37 17.46
N LEU A 679 -41.67 10.56 18.10
CA LEU A 679 -40.53 9.64 18.01
C LEU A 679 -40.80 8.26 18.64
N LYS A 680 -41.91 8.06 19.36
CA LYS A 680 -42.31 6.74 19.91
C LYS A 680 -43.41 6.06 19.08
N ARG A 681 -43.93 6.72 18.05
CA ARG A 681 -44.83 6.14 17.06
C ARG A 681 -44.10 5.04 16.28
N SER A 682 -44.63 3.83 16.33
CA SER A 682 -44.13 2.66 15.60
C SER A 682 -44.73 2.55 14.19
N ASP A 683 -45.71 3.39 13.87
CA ASP A 683 -46.40 3.49 12.58
C ASP A 683 -45.68 4.38 11.57
N VAL A 684 -44.58 5.06 11.97
CA VAL A 684 -43.76 5.89 11.10
C VAL A 684 -42.37 5.26 10.96
N GLU A 685 -42.03 4.80 9.75
CA GLU A 685 -40.70 4.31 9.40
C GLU A 685 -39.74 5.49 9.23
N ILE A 686 -38.77 5.61 10.13
CA ILE A 686 -37.64 6.55 10.02
C ILE A 686 -36.36 5.82 10.42
N PRO A 687 -35.21 6.12 9.78
CA PRO A 687 -33.92 5.54 10.14
C PRO A 687 -33.58 5.76 11.62
N GLU A 688 -32.96 4.76 12.25
CA GLU A 688 -32.56 4.81 13.66
C GLU A 688 -31.62 6.00 13.95
N THR A 689 -30.69 6.27 13.03
CA THR A 689 -29.81 7.45 13.05
C THR A 689 -30.59 8.76 13.09
N HIS A 690 -31.59 8.92 12.22
CA HIS A 690 -32.42 10.12 12.16
C HIS A 690 -33.27 10.28 13.42
N ARG A 691 -33.82 9.17 13.93
CA ARG A 691 -34.57 9.14 15.19
C ARG A 691 -33.70 9.58 16.38
N ALA A 692 -32.45 9.12 16.45
CA ALA A 692 -31.50 9.50 17.48
C ALA A 692 -31.11 10.99 17.41
N ILE A 693 -30.84 11.50 16.20
CA ILE A 693 -30.50 12.91 15.98
C ILE A 693 -31.66 13.84 16.37
N ILE A 694 -32.86 13.58 15.85
CA ILE A 694 -34.06 14.38 16.15
C ILE A 694 -34.36 14.31 17.65
N GLY A 695 -34.24 13.12 18.26
CA GLY A 695 -34.40 12.91 19.68
C GLY A 695 -33.38 13.69 20.53
N LEU A 696 -32.12 13.77 20.09
CA LEU A 696 -31.10 14.52 20.78
C LEU A 696 -31.35 16.04 20.69
N LEU A 697 -31.64 16.55 19.49
CA LEU A 697 -31.79 17.98 19.24
C LEU A 697 -33.04 18.58 19.91
N PHE A 698 -34.12 17.81 20.04
CA PHE A 698 -35.41 18.34 20.52
C PHE A 698 -35.96 17.61 21.76
N GLY A 699 -35.57 16.36 21.98
CA GLY A 699 -36.03 15.52 23.08
C GLY A 699 -35.18 15.62 24.35
N GLY A 700 -33.94 16.12 24.25
CA GLY A 700 -33.00 16.33 25.37
C GLY A 700 -32.70 15.05 26.15
N TRP A 701 -31.69 14.29 25.70
CA TRP A 701 -31.20 13.01 26.25
C TRP A 701 -32.23 11.88 26.45
N TYR A 702 -31.82 10.68 26.04
CA TYR A 702 -32.37 9.41 26.49
C TYR A 702 -31.79 9.10 27.89
N GLU A 703 -32.66 8.83 28.86
CA GLU A 703 -32.29 7.99 30.03
C GLU A 703 -32.39 6.51 29.64
#